data_AF-A0A851PAJ5-F1
#
_entry.id   AF-A0A851PAJ5-F1
#
_cell.length_a   1.000
_cell.length_b   1.000
_cell.length_c   1.000
_cell.angle_alpha   90.00
_cell.angle_beta   90.00
_cell.angle_gamma   90.00
#
_symmetry.space_group_name_H-M   'P 1'
#
loop_
_entity.id
_entity.type
_entity.pdbx_description
1 polymer ?
#
loop_
_entity_poly.entity_id
_entity_poly.type
_entity_poly.pdbx_seq_one_letter_code
_entity_poly.pdbx_strand_id
1 'polypeptide(L)'
;TGPMSSECLGNLLRITLSAEYFKDKYLSFSVVGQSGTAWELDEAMASQCGYTVTYSNRSNIEFRASALSCHSHLEQDVFTITIQIKASHTPDMKNAATHLKSASCNYGPWSPRELVCESNYMEVSVRREVPQTEKDFIQDEAEDWTFPEAKAGETSIWQIVFHQPEEKRALLVTDAWSAGYGLNTTDTRVLLRIPYTAAQIQLVEAQGITFSAVRSSTFYKQRWMILVVDTAVACPVDGVDYTNKTIIWTVPKYVQPLSAGASNFKDVLVEAGVDLHKLSAKEMASRKYVLLNDLNAITMKIPIGAEGGYYKTAVSSGQHGAKYTINLFLEHQWEDNKWGLTKQTIIKEIETPFEQVELAITNNSNLSARLMNVTVGTFLPDVELVNLTIEGATVTVPEAVQHGYLTYDIRYANGSKAYVIQVPFDAPSIKIEYMRADMRAYTLNVTLAFITHPTSETFAVTVVTVSTVKDAVLPSARGFCDARNLHLIITRGNVDQNWLPFISDWHLTPEAAQKYSYSLRDNGTHLAISVPFLSSHVNYEDFQTSGIKASFHLSLKDGITVANRRDFSISCRFSPSELLQCLPNGTVVITAVKLVGIADLDTSLLVLRDRQCKPSLVTEKTATFKFNVNTCGTSRKFNSTAMTYENDVLYFRPGNNTPVYQLKFVCSYAIKQAVDVRYESKKNPPPSIKPGFGSLALSMKLFKEKSYSDPYQELEYPVVKYLRESLYFEVELLQPEDVRLELNLDDCWATNSQNKDSLPQWPILINGCENSEDSYRTVFHEVNYSLRVKFPQHLKRFEVRMFTFVQGTSLLQE
;
A
#
# COMPACT_ATOMS: atom_id res chain seq x y z
N THR A 1 -51.56 12.76 8.82
CA THR A 1 -50.36 13.41 8.26
C THR A 1 -50.07 12.75 6.93
N GLY A 2 -50.43 13.39 5.82
CA GLY A 2 -50.13 12.87 4.48
C GLY A 2 -48.65 13.07 4.11
N PRO A 3 -48.17 12.48 3.02
CA PRO A 3 -46.78 12.64 2.55
C PRO A 3 -46.45 14.07 2.07
N MET A 4 -47.44 14.97 2.02
CA MET A 4 -47.32 16.36 1.57
C MET A 4 -48.11 17.30 2.49
N SER A 5 -47.47 18.35 2.98
CA SER A 5 -48.11 19.48 3.66
C SER A 5 -48.12 20.71 2.75
N SER A 6 -49.08 21.61 2.94
CA SER A 6 -49.23 22.85 2.18
C SER A 6 -49.45 24.01 3.14
N GLU A 7 -48.81 25.13 2.88
CA GLU A 7 -48.83 26.32 3.72
C GLU A 7 -48.88 27.58 2.87
N CYS A 8 -49.71 28.54 3.28
CA CYS A 8 -49.87 29.83 2.60
C CYS A 8 -48.98 30.88 3.25
N LEU A 9 -48.04 31.45 2.48
CA LEU A 9 -47.02 32.40 2.94
C LEU A 9 -47.18 33.71 2.17
N GLY A 10 -48.32 34.38 2.40
CA GLY A 10 -48.68 35.59 1.66
C GLY A 10 -48.99 35.28 0.20
N ASN A 11 -48.22 35.87 -0.73
CA ASN A 11 -48.37 35.67 -2.17
C ASN A 11 -47.67 34.40 -2.69
N LEU A 12 -47.15 33.55 -1.80
CA LEU A 12 -46.51 32.29 -2.14
C LEU A 12 -47.23 31.12 -1.46
N LEU A 13 -47.47 30.05 -2.20
CA LEU A 13 -47.87 28.75 -1.66
C LEU A 13 -46.62 27.88 -1.52
N ARG A 14 -46.37 27.37 -0.31
CA ARG A 14 -45.33 26.37 -0.05
C ARG A 14 -45.95 24.99 0.10
N ILE A 15 -45.43 24.01 -0.61
CA ILE A 15 -45.74 22.59 -0.44
C ILE A 15 -44.47 21.87 -0.01
N THR A 16 -44.51 21.22 1.14
CA THR A 16 -43.38 20.46 1.69
C THR A 16 -43.65 18.97 1.55
N LEU A 17 -42.69 18.27 0.97
CA LEU A 17 -42.70 16.82 0.78
C LEU A 17 -42.00 16.14 1.94
N SER A 18 -42.63 15.08 2.48
CA SER A 18 -42.04 14.30 3.56
C SER A 18 -40.83 13.50 3.06
N ALA A 19 -39.68 13.90 3.60
CA ALA A 19 -38.44 13.16 3.65
C ALA A 19 -38.53 11.64 3.65
N GLU A 20 -39.25 11.09 4.63
CA GLU A 20 -39.26 9.64 4.87
C GLU A 20 -39.93 8.88 3.72
N TYR A 21 -40.90 9.51 3.06
CA TYR A 21 -41.70 8.86 2.02
C TYR A 21 -41.04 8.92 0.64
N PHE A 22 -40.34 10.03 0.35
CA PHE A 22 -39.71 10.29 -0.94
C PHE A 22 -38.21 9.98 -0.98
N LYS A 23 -37.65 9.45 0.11
CA LYS A 23 -36.27 8.99 0.18
C LYS A 23 -35.97 7.95 -0.90
N ASP A 24 -34.82 8.09 -1.58
CA ASP A 24 -34.31 7.17 -2.60
C ASP A 24 -35.26 6.96 -3.81
N LYS A 25 -36.08 7.99 -4.13
CA LYS A 25 -36.98 8.03 -5.29
C LYS A 25 -36.64 9.22 -6.20
N TYR A 26 -36.70 8.99 -7.49
CA TYR A 26 -36.71 10.03 -8.51
C TYR A 26 -38.07 10.72 -8.54
N LEU A 27 -38.08 12.05 -8.57
CA LEU A 27 -39.30 12.86 -8.60
C LEU A 27 -39.42 13.64 -9.90
N SER A 28 -40.64 13.68 -10.46
CA SER A 28 -41.03 14.61 -11.52
C SER A 28 -42.22 15.44 -11.04
N PHE A 29 -42.15 16.75 -11.28
CA PHE A 29 -43.16 17.72 -10.87
C PHE A 29 -43.99 18.13 -12.09
N SER A 30 -45.30 18.20 -11.93
CA SER A 30 -46.21 18.67 -12.97
C SER A 30 -47.32 19.53 -12.36
N VAL A 31 -47.77 20.56 -13.06
CA VAL A 31 -48.89 21.40 -12.63
C VAL A 31 -50.14 21.02 -13.40
N VAL A 32 -51.26 20.89 -12.69
CA VAL A 32 -52.54 20.53 -13.31
C VAL A 32 -53.37 21.78 -13.52
N GLY A 33 -53.67 22.09 -14.78
CA GLY A 33 -54.52 23.21 -15.15
C GLY A 33 -56.02 22.92 -14.97
N GLN A 34 -56.85 23.95 -15.20
CA GLN A 34 -58.31 23.88 -15.05
C GLN A 34 -58.97 22.83 -15.96
N SER A 35 -58.34 22.51 -17.10
CA SER A 35 -58.78 21.45 -18.02
C SER A 35 -58.44 20.03 -17.53
N GLY A 36 -57.76 19.89 -16.38
CA GLY A 36 -57.23 18.61 -15.87
C GLY A 36 -55.94 18.14 -16.56
N THR A 37 -55.38 18.95 -17.47
CA THR A 37 -54.12 18.63 -18.17
C THR A 37 -52.93 18.90 -17.25
N ALA A 38 -52.05 17.90 -17.11
CA ALA A 38 -50.81 18.01 -16.34
C ALA A 38 -49.64 18.45 -17.23
N TRP A 39 -48.99 19.55 -16.87
CA TRP A 39 -47.83 20.10 -17.56
C TRP A 39 -46.58 19.85 -16.74
N GLU A 40 -45.60 19.13 -17.29
CA GLU A 40 -44.34 18.85 -16.61
C GLU A 40 -43.51 20.12 -16.42
N LEU A 41 -42.94 20.29 -15.22
CA LEU A 41 -42.12 21.45 -14.87
C LEU A 41 -40.65 21.13 -15.09
N ASP A 42 -40.07 21.75 -16.10
CA ASP A 42 -38.61 21.93 -16.20
C ASP A 42 -38.19 23.28 -15.58
N GLU A 43 -36.88 23.55 -15.51
CA GLU A 43 -36.34 24.76 -14.88
C GLU A 43 -36.77 26.05 -15.61
N ALA A 44 -36.86 25.99 -16.94
CA ALA A 44 -37.27 27.12 -17.79
C ALA A 44 -38.75 27.45 -17.58
N MET A 45 -39.62 26.45 -17.63
CA MET A 45 -41.05 26.59 -17.39
C MET A 45 -41.32 26.97 -15.94
N ALA A 46 -40.56 26.45 -14.97
CA ALA A 46 -40.70 26.83 -13.56
C ALA A 46 -40.48 28.34 -13.37
N SER A 47 -39.37 28.89 -13.88
CA SER A 47 -39.07 30.32 -13.78
C SER A 47 -40.06 31.21 -14.54
N GLN A 48 -40.50 30.81 -15.74
CA GLN A 48 -41.51 31.52 -16.54
C GLN A 48 -42.89 31.52 -15.88
N CYS A 49 -43.24 30.42 -15.21
CA CYS A 49 -44.56 30.23 -14.64
C CYS A 49 -44.67 30.52 -13.14
N GLY A 50 -43.59 30.98 -12.50
CA GLY A 50 -43.61 31.41 -11.10
C GLY A 50 -43.55 30.24 -10.12
N TYR A 51 -42.79 29.20 -10.45
CA TYR A 51 -42.55 28.03 -9.63
C TYR A 51 -41.08 27.90 -9.27
N THR A 52 -40.83 27.35 -8.09
CA THR A 52 -39.50 27.09 -7.58
C THR A 52 -39.48 25.75 -6.87
N VAL A 53 -38.51 24.91 -7.20
CA VAL A 53 -38.28 23.63 -6.52
C VAL A 53 -36.93 23.71 -5.84
N THR A 54 -36.92 23.51 -4.52
CA THR A 54 -35.69 23.50 -3.73
C THR A 54 -35.54 22.15 -3.03
N TYR A 55 -34.35 21.59 -3.13
CA TYR A 55 -33.99 20.32 -2.50
C TYR A 55 -33.21 20.64 -1.22
N SER A 56 -33.85 20.56 -0.05
CA SER A 56 -33.16 20.79 1.21
C SER A 56 -32.42 19.53 1.67
N ASN A 57 -31.18 19.66 2.15
CA ASN A 57 -30.39 18.51 2.66
C ASN A 57 -31.04 17.85 3.89
N ARG A 58 -31.96 18.55 4.57
CA ARG A 58 -32.81 17.97 5.61
C ARG A 58 -34.03 17.30 5.01
N SER A 59 -33.81 16.47 3.99
CA SER A 59 -34.73 15.47 3.47
C SER A 59 -36.10 15.97 2.95
N ASN A 60 -36.49 17.22 3.18
CA ASN A 60 -37.74 17.77 2.68
C ASN A 60 -37.49 18.49 1.35
N ILE A 61 -38.30 18.14 0.36
CA ILE A 61 -38.30 18.85 -0.92
C ILE A 61 -39.39 19.90 -0.84
N GLU A 62 -39.05 21.13 -1.17
CA GLU A 62 -39.94 22.27 -1.06
C GLU A 62 -40.28 22.80 -2.44
N PHE A 63 -41.58 22.81 -2.72
CA PHE A 63 -42.15 23.43 -3.91
C PHE A 63 -42.81 24.75 -3.50
N ARG A 64 -42.41 25.85 -4.16
CA ARG A 64 -43.04 27.16 -4.00
C ARG A 64 -43.71 27.59 -5.29
N ALA A 65 -44.86 28.24 -5.16
CA ALA A 65 -45.60 28.79 -6.28
C ALA A 65 -46.12 30.20 -5.97
N SER A 66 -45.92 31.14 -6.91
CA SER A 66 -46.49 32.48 -6.86
C SER A 66 -48.02 32.43 -6.98
N ALA A 67 -48.70 33.35 -6.29
CA ALA A 67 -50.15 33.54 -6.37
C ALA A 67 -50.65 33.79 -7.81
N LEU A 68 -49.78 34.34 -8.67
CA LEU A 68 -50.07 34.61 -10.08
C LEU A 68 -49.41 33.57 -11.02
N SER A 69 -49.11 32.37 -10.53
CA SER A 69 -48.46 31.32 -11.32
C SER A 69 -49.25 30.93 -12.59
N CYS A 70 -48.61 30.28 -13.56
CA CYS A 70 -49.37 29.72 -14.70
C CYS A 70 -50.41 28.72 -14.19
N HIS A 71 -51.51 28.49 -14.91
CA HIS A 71 -52.48 27.44 -14.53
C HIS A 71 -53.09 27.55 -13.11
N SER A 72 -52.82 28.60 -12.34
CA SER A 72 -53.49 28.86 -11.06
C SER A 72 -54.89 29.43 -11.30
N HIS A 73 -55.82 29.08 -10.42
CA HIS A 73 -57.15 29.64 -10.42
C HIS A 73 -57.22 30.76 -9.38
N LEU A 74 -57.35 32.00 -9.83
CA LEU A 74 -57.51 33.18 -8.97
C LEU A 74 -58.97 33.64 -9.03
N GLU A 75 -59.67 33.55 -7.90
CA GLU A 75 -61.04 34.06 -7.74
C GLU A 75 -61.04 35.06 -6.58
N GLN A 76 -61.33 36.33 -6.88
CA GLN A 76 -61.17 37.46 -5.96
C GLN A 76 -59.71 37.55 -5.42
N ASP A 77 -59.51 37.19 -4.15
CA ASP A 77 -58.22 37.18 -3.46
C ASP A 77 -57.75 35.75 -3.12
N VAL A 78 -58.48 34.70 -3.55
CA VAL A 78 -58.11 33.31 -3.29
C VAL A 78 -57.48 32.70 -4.54
N PHE A 79 -56.23 32.27 -4.43
CA PHE A 79 -55.54 31.52 -5.49
C PHE A 79 -55.45 30.03 -5.14
N THR A 80 -55.79 29.18 -6.11
CA THR A 80 -55.74 27.72 -5.97
C THR A 80 -54.76 27.14 -6.97
N ILE A 81 -53.88 26.28 -6.48
CA ILE A 81 -52.83 25.61 -7.28
C ILE A 81 -52.91 24.11 -7.03
N THR A 82 -52.84 23.34 -8.10
CA THR A 82 -52.83 21.88 -8.05
C THR A 82 -51.55 21.35 -8.64
N ILE A 83 -50.77 20.65 -7.83
CA ILE A 83 -49.52 19.99 -8.24
C ILE A 83 -49.71 18.47 -8.27
N GLN A 84 -49.13 17.87 -9.29
CA GLN A 84 -48.98 16.43 -9.47
C GLN A 84 -47.49 16.07 -9.34
N ILE A 85 -47.17 15.11 -8.49
CA ILE A 85 -45.81 14.68 -8.20
C ILE A 85 -45.71 13.18 -8.49
N LYS A 86 -44.87 12.82 -9.44
CA LYS A 86 -44.58 11.42 -9.79
C LYS A 86 -43.32 10.98 -9.07
N ALA A 87 -43.37 9.83 -8.40
CA ALA A 87 -42.23 9.27 -7.67
C ALA A 87 -41.94 7.84 -8.13
N SER A 88 -40.70 7.55 -8.54
CA SER A 88 -40.25 6.20 -8.94
C SER A 88 -38.92 5.83 -8.30
N HIS A 89 -38.66 4.53 -8.10
CA HIS A 89 -37.34 4.02 -7.72
C HIS A 89 -36.38 3.91 -8.91
N THR A 90 -36.89 4.04 -10.14
CA THR A 90 -36.10 3.99 -11.37
C THR A 90 -36.07 5.36 -12.04
N PRO A 91 -34.93 5.74 -12.65
CA PRO A 91 -34.79 7.04 -13.33
C PRO A 91 -35.68 7.17 -14.57
N ASP A 92 -36.08 6.04 -15.18
CA ASP A 92 -36.98 6.01 -16.34
C ASP A 92 -38.46 6.22 -15.98
N MET A 93 -38.78 6.49 -14.70
CA MET A 93 -40.13 6.75 -14.19
C MET A 93 -41.16 5.64 -14.47
N LYS A 94 -40.71 4.42 -14.79
CA LYS A 94 -41.62 3.26 -14.95
C LYS A 94 -42.25 2.92 -13.60
N ASN A 95 -43.56 2.67 -13.60
CA ASN A 95 -44.37 2.40 -12.40
C ASN A 95 -44.35 3.54 -11.34
N ALA A 96 -44.18 4.79 -11.77
CA ALA A 96 -44.18 5.92 -10.85
C ALA A 96 -45.52 6.07 -10.11
N ALA A 97 -45.46 6.21 -8.79
CA ALA A 97 -46.61 6.58 -7.97
C ALA A 97 -46.95 8.05 -8.20
N THR A 98 -48.22 8.35 -8.49
CA THR A 98 -48.68 9.71 -8.73
C THR A 98 -49.37 10.25 -7.48
N HIS A 99 -48.91 11.41 -7.01
CA HIS A 99 -49.46 12.12 -5.87
C HIS A 99 -50.01 13.47 -6.32
N LEU A 100 -51.28 13.75 -5.99
CA LEU A 100 -51.92 15.02 -6.31
C LEU A 100 -52.12 15.81 -5.02
N LYS A 101 -51.75 17.09 -5.04
CA LYS A 101 -51.98 18.02 -3.94
C LYS A 101 -52.54 19.33 -4.48
N SER A 102 -53.73 19.69 -4.02
CA SER A 102 -54.35 20.99 -4.28
C SER A 102 -54.35 21.80 -2.99
N ALA A 103 -54.05 23.09 -3.10
CA ALA A 103 -54.11 24.03 -1.98
C ALA A 103 -54.63 25.39 -2.46
N SER A 104 -55.47 26.00 -1.63
CA SER A 104 -56.09 27.30 -1.86
C SER A 104 -55.64 28.27 -0.77
N CYS A 105 -55.14 29.43 -1.18
CA CYS A 105 -54.59 30.45 -0.29
C CYS A 105 -55.30 31.79 -0.52
N ASN A 106 -55.67 32.46 0.55
CA ASN A 106 -56.22 33.82 0.50
C ASN A 106 -55.09 34.85 0.62
N TYR A 107 -54.97 35.75 -0.33
CA TYR A 107 -54.01 36.84 -0.34
C TYR A 107 -54.71 38.14 -0.74
N GLY A 108 -55.05 38.96 0.27
CA GLY A 108 -55.59 40.30 0.10
C GLY A 108 -55.43 41.11 1.41
N PRO A 109 -55.24 42.44 1.33
CA PRO A 109 -55.25 43.28 0.15
C PRO A 109 -53.90 43.34 -0.60
N TRP A 110 -53.95 43.41 -1.93
CA TRP A 110 -52.80 43.54 -2.83
C TRP A 110 -52.23 44.97 -2.83
N SER A 111 -50.89 45.10 -2.87
CA SER A 111 -50.25 46.42 -3.04
C SER A 111 -50.33 46.90 -4.51
N PRO A 112 -50.38 48.23 -4.78
CA PRO A 112 -50.35 48.78 -6.13
C PRO A 112 -49.20 48.23 -6.99
N ARG A 113 -47.99 48.13 -6.42
CA ARG A 113 -46.82 47.53 -7.07
C ARG A 113 -46.20 46.48 -6.14
N GLU A 114 -45.98 45.27 -6.64
CA GLU A 114 -45.33 44.18 -5.92
C GLU A 114 -44.15 43.63 -6.71
N LEU A 115 -43.04 43.43 -6.01
CA LEU A 115 -41.78 42.91 -6.55
C LEU A 115 -41.40 41.68 -5.73
N VAL A 116 -41.03 40.58 -6.40
CA VAL A 116 -40.57 39.35 -5.73
C VAL A 116 -39.24 38.94 -6.34
N CYS A 117 -38.23 38.83 -5.47
CA CYS A 117 -36.94 38.24 -5.79
C CYS A 117 -36.94 36.82 -5.22
N GLU A 118 -37.30 35.86 -6.06
CA GLU A 118 -37.19 34.44 -5.74
C GLU A 118 -35.79 33.95 -6.17
N SER A 119 -35.46 32.70 -5.85
CA SER A 119 -34.16 32.08 -6.14
C SER A 119 -33.89 31.88 -7.64
N ASN A 120 -34.91 31.59 -8.45
CA ASN A 120 -34.76 31.30 -9.89
C ASN A 120 -35.36 32.37 -10.83
N TYR A 121 -36.19 33.30 -10.33
CA TYR A 121 -36.75 34.39 -11.13
C TYR A 121 -37.01 35.67 -10.31
N MET A 122 -37.15 36.78 -11.04
CA MET A 122 -37.66 38.06 -10.55
C MET A 122 -39.07 38.28 -11.09
N GLU A 123 -39.99 38.72 -10.24
CA GLU A 123 -41.39 38.96 -10.62
C GLU A 123 -41.80 40.39 -10.25
N VAL A 124 -42.50 41.05 -11.16
CA VAL A 124 -43.12 42.35 -10.93
C VAL A 124 -44.59 42.28 -11.31
N SER A 125 -45.45 42.70 -10.39
CA SER A 125 -46.89 42.82 -10.58
C SER A 125 -47.34 44.23 -10.27
N VAL A 126 -48.04 44.86 -11.22
CA VAL A 126 -48.50 46.25 -11.10
C VAL A 126 -49.99 46.32 -11.33
N ARG A 127 -50.70 47.07 -10.48
CA ARG A 127 -52.13 47.35 -10.60
C ARG A 127 -52.40 48.16 -11.87
N ARG A 128 -53.46 47.79 -12.57
CA ARG A 128 -54.00 48.55 -13.71
C ARG A 128 -54.72 49.77 -13.19
N GLU A 129 -54.27 50.95 -13.59
CA GLU A 129 -55.04 52.18 -13.45
C GLU A 129 -55.78 52.43 -14.76
N VAL A 130 -57.08 52.14 -14.74
CA VAL A 130 -57.98 52.48 -15.86
C VAL A 130 -58.63 53.80 -15.49
N PRO A 131 -58.50 54.86 -16.31
CA PRO A 131 -59.31 56.06 -16.14
C PRO A 131 -60.78 55.64 -16.13
N GLN A 132 -61.47 55.86 -15.01
CA GLN A 132 -62.92 55.69 -15.00
C GLN A 132 -63.47 56.71 -15.97
N THR A 133 -64.20 56.28 -16.99
CA THR A 133 -65.02 57.19 -17.78
C THR A 133 -66.01 57.82 -16.81
N GLU A 134 -65.80 59.09 -16.47
CA GLU A 134 -66.80 59.89 -15.76
C GLU A 134 -68.13 59.76 -16.50
N LYS A 135 -69.18 59.42 -15.76
CA LYS A 135 -70.54 59.19 -16.27
C LYS A 135 -71.27 60.46 -16.71
N ASP A 136 -70.56 61.57 -16.95
CA ASP A 136 -71.17 62.91 -17.08
C ASP A 136 -71.07 63.54 -18.48
N PHE A 137 -70.72 62.79 -19.53
CA PHE A 137 -70.60 63.37 -20.89
C PHE A 137 -71.64 62.95 -21.92
N ILE A 138 -72.72 62.24 -21.57
CA ILE A 138 -73.85 62.06 -22.49
C ILE A 138 -75.17 62.20 -21.72
N GLN A 139 -75.57 63.45 -21.52
CA GLN A 139 -76.98 63.81 -21.33
C GLN A 139 -77.28 64.83 -22.43
N ASP A 140 -77.70 64.32 -23.60
CA ASP A 140 -78.81 64.84 -24.39
C ASP A 140 -78.91 64.11 -25.74
N GLU A 141 -80.16 63.79 -26.06
CA GLU A 141 -80.72 63.37 -27.36
C GLU A 141 -80.33 61.98 -27.91
N ALA A 142 -81.27 61.06 -27.70
CA ALA A 142 -81.36 59.81 -28.44
C ALA A 142 -81.82 60.10 -29.87
N GLU A 143 -80.99 59.78 -30.86
CA GLU A 143 -81.46 59.36 -32.19
C GLU A 143 -80.42 58.45 -32.87
N ASP A 144 -80.82 57.18 -32.97
CA ASP A 144 -80.60 56.28 -34.11
C ASP A 144 -79.16 56.06 -34.62
N TRP A 145 -78.33 55.36 -33.82
CA TRP A 145 -77.28 54.49 -34.36
C TRP A 145 -77.21 53.19 -33.57
N THR A 146 -77.71 52.11 -34.19
CA THR A 146 -77.46 50.74 -33.75
C THR A 146 -75.99 50.39 -34.01
N PHE A 147 -75.13 50.59 -33.00
CA PHE A 147 -73.83 49.91 -32.98
C PHE A 147 -74.05 48.44 -32.59
N PRO A 148 -73.43 47.48 -33.29
CA PRO A 148 -73.36 46.11 -32.78
C PRO A 148 -72.66 46.17 -31.42
N GLU A 149 -73.22 45.48 -30.43
CA GLU A 149 -72.54 45.21 -29.18
C GLU A 149 -71.10 44.78 -29.47
N ALA A 150 -70.16 45.66 -29.14
CA ALA A 150 -68.74 45.36 -29.22
C ALA A 150 -68.50 44.22 -28.24
N LYS A 151 -68.30 43.00 -28.76
CA LYS A 151 -67.74 41.89 -28.00
C LYS A 151 -66.58 42.44 -27.16
N ALA A 152 -66.61 42.15 -25.86
CA ALA A 152 -65.54 42.49 -24.94
C ALA A 152 -64.20 42.04 -25.55
N GLY A 153 -63.43 42.99 -26.09
CA GLY A 153 -62.12 42.70 -26.64
C GLY A 153 -61.18 42.32 -25.50
N GLU A 154 -60.61 41.11 -25.58
CA GLU A 154 -59.65 40.60 -24.62
C GLU A 154 -58.52 41.61 -24.39
N THR A 155 -58.30 41.99 -23.13
CA THR A 155 -57.14 42.80 -22.75
C THR A 155 -55.89 41.95 -22.93
N SER A 156 -55.02 42.32 -23.86
CA SER A 156 -53.80 41.59 -24.17
C SER A 156 -52.59 42.52 -24.07
N ILE A 157 -51.50 42.00 -23.50
CA ILE A 157 -50.18 42.62 -23.62
C ILE A 157 -49.83 42.62 -25.11
N TRP A 158 -49.39 43.75 -25.64
CA TRP A 158 -49.03 43.84 -27.06
C TRP A 158 -47.51 43.81 -27.25
N GLN A 159 -46.76 44.49 -26.37
CA GLN A 159 -45.32 44.66 -26.53
C GLN A 159 -44.63 44.99 -25.19
N ILE A 160 -43.39 44.56 -25.03
CA ILE A 160 -42.52 44.95 -23.92
C ILE A 160 -41.29 45.64 -24.49
N VAL A 161 -40.93 46.77 -23.90
CA VAL A 161 -39.73 47.52 -24.28
C VAL A 161 -38.73 47.45 -23.15
N PHE A 162 -37.59 46.82 -23.39
CA PHE A 162 -36.44 46.79 -22.50
C PHE A 162 -35.56 48.01 -22.79
N HIS A 163 -35.31 48.81 -21.74
CA HIS A 163 -34.49 50.01 -21.82
C HIS A 163 -33.06 49.66 -21.43
N GLN A 164 -32.23 49.31 -22.42
CA GLN A 164 -30.79 49.14 -22.22
C GLN A 164 -30.05 50.47 -22.48
N PRO A 165 -28.83 50.66 -21.94
CA PRO A 165 -28.09 51.91 -22.11
C PRO A 165 -27.75 52.24 -23.57
N GLU A 166 -27.53 51.22 -24.40
CA GLU A 166 -27.07 51.36 -25.79
C GLU A 166 -28.21 51.27 -26.83
N GLU A 167 -29.28 50.52 -26.54
CA GLU A 167 -30.42 50.34 -27.46
C GLU A 167 -31.73 50.05 -26.71
N LYS A 168 -32.88 50.45 -27.28
CA LYS A 168 -34.20 50.02 -26.80
C LYS A 168 -34.63 48.78 -27.57
N ARG A 169 -34.71 47.64 -26.88
CA ARG A 169 -35.16 46.38 -27.50
C ARG A 169 -36.62 46.13 -27.19
N ALA A 170 -37.45 46.06 -28.22
CA ALA A 170 -38.86 45.77 -28.07
C ALA A 170 -39.18 44.34 -28.53
N LEU A 171 -39.91 43.58 -27.70
CA LEU A 171 -40.34 42.22 -28.00
C LEU A 171 -41.87 42.14 -27.99
N LEU A 172 -42.44 41.40 -28.95
CA LEU A 172 -43.82 40.96 -28.88
C LEU A 172 -43.96 39.87 -27.82
N VAL A 173 -45.18 39.63 -27.33
CA VAL A 173 -45.43 38.66 -26.25
C VAL A 173 -44.97 37.25 -26.60
N THR A 174 -45.18 36.81 -27.85
CA THR A 174 -44.73 35.49 -28.34
C THR A 174 -43.21 35.37 -28.34
N ASP A 175 -42.53 36.43 -28.75
CA ASP A 175 -41.07 36.48 -28.84
C ASP A 175 -40.45 36.57 -27.45
N ALA A 176 -41.10 37.29 -26.53
CA ALA A 176 -40.70 37.34 -25.13
C ALA A 176 -40.91 35.99 -24.43
N TRP A 177 -42.04 35.30 -24.66
CA TRP A 177 -42.28 33.97 -24.11
C TRP A 177 -41.22 32.95 -24.60
N SER A 178 -40.98 32.92 -25.90
CA SER A 178 -39.93 32.06 -26.49
C SER A 178 -38.51 32.43 -26.05
N ALA A 179 -38.27 33.69 -25.65
CA ALA A 179 -37.02 34.13 -25.05
C ALA A 179 -36.90 33.86 -23.54
N GLY A 180 -37.91 33.26 -22.92
CA GLY A 180 -37.85 32.85 -21.51
C GLY A 180 -38.59 33.74 -20.53
N TYR A 181 -39.31 34.76 -20.99
CA TYR A 181 -40.03 35.70 -20.12
C TYR A 181 -41.44 35.20 -19.81
N GLY A 182 -41.81 35.23 -18.52
CA GLY A 182 -43.18 34.92 -18.10
C GLY A 182 -44.05 36.16 -18.14
N LEU A 183 -45.13 36.13 -18.91
CA LEU A 183 -46.01 37.28 -19.10
C LEU A 183 -47.45 36.89 -18.85
N ASN A 184 -48.13 37.63 -17.98
CA ASN A 184 -49.54 37.39 -17.72
C ASN A 184 -50.27 38.68 -17.37
N THR A 185 -51.58 38.65 -17.56
CA THR A 185 -52.48 39.77 -17.33
C THR A 185 -53.73 39.26 -16.63
N THR A 186 -53.96 39.68 -15.39
CA THR A 186 -55.23 39.43 -14.68
C THR A 186 -56.16 40.62 -14.85
N ASP A 187 -57.44 40.52 -14.49
CA ASP A 187 -58.40 41.63 -14.64
C ASP A 187 -57.92 42.96 -14.03
N THR A 188 -57.13 42.89 -12.97
CA THR A 188 -56.67 44.04 -12.19
C THR A 188 -55.17 44.34 -12.29
N ARG A 189 -54.33 43.45 -12.84
CA ARG A 189 -52.86 43.60 -12.81
C ARG A 189 -52.15 43.19 -14.10
N VAL A 190 -50.92 43.68 -14.27
CA VAL A 190 -49.96 43.27 -15.30
C VAL A 190 -48.77 42.60 -14.60
N LEU A 191 -48.37 41.42 -15.09
CA LEU A 191 -47.31 40.59 -14.52
C LEU A 191 -46.18 40.40 -15.54
N LEU A 192 -44.94 40.58 -15.08
CA LEU A 192 -43.73 40.21 -15.81
C LEU A 192 -42.80 39.40 -14.90
N ARG A 193 -42.31 38.27 -15.42
CA ARG A 193 -41.31 37.41 -14.80
C ARG A 193 -40.07 37.32 -15.67
N ILE A 194 -38.94 37.36 -15.00
CA ILE A 194 -37.63 37.43 -15.63
C ILE A 194 -36.73 36.40 -14.94
N PRO A 195 -36.29 35.35 -15.63
CA PRO A 195 -35.30 34.42 -15.08
C PRO A 195 -33.96 35.13 -14.93
N TYR A 196 -33.15 34.78 -13.94
CA TYR A 196 -31.81 35.39 -13.75
C TYR A 196 -30.82 35.10 -14.89
N THR A 197 -31.16 34.18 -15.80
CA THR A 197 -30.41 33.86 -17.03
C THR A 197 -30.79 34.73 -18.23
N ALA A 198 -31.75 35.64 -18.08
CA ALA A 198 -32.24 36.47 -19.18
C ALA A 198 -31.19 37.47 -19.70
N ALA A 199 -31.08 37.58 -21.03
CA ALA A 199 -30.07 38.41 -21.70
C ALA A 199 -30.23 39.94 -21.47
N GLN A 200 -31.40 40.39 -21.01
CA GLN A 200 -31.70 41.81 -20.80
C GLN A 200 -31.40 42.28 -19.36
N ILE A 201 -30.88 41.41 -18.50
CA ILE A 201 -30.45 41.75 -17.14
C ILE A 201 -29.24 42.68 -17.18
N GLN A 202 -29.29 43.72 -16.36
CA GLN A 202 -28.21 44.67 -16.13
C GLN A 202 -27.74 44.54 -14.69
N LEU A 203 -26.43 44.41 -14.51
CA LEU A 203 -25.83 44.46 -13.18
C LEU A 203 -25.66 45.93 -12.78
N VAL A 204 -26.39 46.36 -11.75
CA VAL A 204 -26.37 47.72 -11.23
C VAL A 204 -25.82 47.70 -9.81
N GLU A 205 -24.83 48.53 -9.54
CA GLU A 205 -24.27 48.66 -8.20
C GLU A 205 -24.97 49.78 -7.43
N ALA A 206 -25.39 49.49 -6.19
CA ALA A 206 -25.94 50.46 -5.27
C ALA A 206 -25.30 50.27 -3.89
N GLN A 207 -24.59 51.29 -3.41
CA GLN A 207 -23.90 51.28 -2.10
C GLN A 207 -22.94 50.09 -1.91
N GLY A 208 -22.21 49.69 -2.97
CA GLY A 208 -21.28 48.56 -2.94
C GLY A 208 -21.93 47.18 -3.13
N ILE A 209 -23.26 47.12 -3.34
CA ILE A 209 -24.00 45.87 -3.52
C ILE A 209 -24.52 45.78 -4.95
N THR A 210 -24.30 44.64 -5.59
CA THR A 210 -24.69 44.34 -6.97
C THR A 210 -26.13 43.83 -7.04
N PHE A 211 -26.91 44.44 -7.93
CA PHE A 211 -28.30 44.07 -8.23
C PHE A 211 -28.43 43.59 -9.67
N SER A 212 -29.17 42.51 -9.87
CA SER A 212 -29.73 42.14 -11.17
C SER A 212 -30.97 42.99 -11.39
N ALA A 213 -30.91 43.91 -12.33
CA ALA A 213 -31.99 44.83 -12.62
C ALA A 213 -32.42 44.74 -14.09
N VAL A 214 -33.72 44.87 -14.32
CA VAL A 214 -34.28 45.04 -15.66
C VAL A 214 -35.16 46.26 -15.64
N ARG A 215 -34.85 47.22 -16.52
CA ARG A 215 -35.69 48.38 -16.77
C ARG A 215 -36.56 48.09 -17.98
N SER A 216 -37.86 47.89 -17.77
CA SER A 216 -38.80 47.60 -18.84
C SER A 216 -40.09 48.40 -18.72
N SER A 217 -40.74 48.63 -19.86
CA SER A 217 -42.10 49.16 -19.93
C SER A 217 -42.98 48.20 -20.71
N THR A 218 -44.08 47.78 -20.10
CA THR A 218 -45.04 46.86 -20.70
C THR A 218 -46.22 47.64 -21.24
N PHE A 219 -46.47 47.49 -22.54
CA PHE A 219 -47.60 48.12 -23.23
C PHE A 219 -48.75 47.12 -23.30
N TYR A 220 -49.87 47.45 -22.66
CA TYR A 220 -51.08 46.63 -22.72
C TYR A 220 -52.21 47.38 -23.39
N LYS A 221 -53.00 46.65 -24.17
CA LYS A 221 -54.12 47.20 -24.93
C LYS A 221 -55.42 46.95 -24.17
N GLN A 222 -56.20 48.01 -23.95
CA GLN A 222 -57.54 47.92 -23.39
C GLN A 222 -58.52 48.66 -24.31
N ARG A 223 -59.36 47.88 -25.01
CA ARG A 223 -60.26 48.37 -26.07
C ARG A 223 -59.48 49.16 -27.14
N TRP A 224 -59.64 50.48 -27.19
CA TRP A 224 -59.01 51.40 -28.14
C TRP A 224 -57.81 52.16 -27.56
N MET A 225 -57.50 52.01 -26.27
CA MET A 225 -56.38 52.67 -25.60
C MET A 225 -55.19 51.73 -25.42
N ILE A 226 -53.98 52.28 -25.55
CA ILE A 226 -52.71 51.63 -25.20
C ILE A 226 -52.21 52.30 -23.93
N LEU A 227 -52.01 51.52 -22.87
CA LEU A 227 -51.51 51.99 -21.59
C LEU A 227 -50.10 51.43 -21.37
N VAL A 228 -49.24 52.24 -20.76
CA VAL A 228 -47.84 51.91 -20.49
C VAL A 228 -47.66 51.72 -19.00
N VAL A 229 -47.15 50.56 -18.61
CA VAL A 229 -46.86 50.23 -17.22
C VAL A 229 -45.37 50.10 -17.04
N ASP A 230 -44.84 50.75 -16.01
CA ASP A 230 -43.45 50.57 -15.60
C ASP A 230 -43.31 49.21 -14.90
N THR A 231 -42.60 48.30 -15.56
CA THR A 231 -42.36 46.93 -15.08
C THR A 231 -40.89 46.74 -14.71
N ALA A 232 -40.21 47.80 -14.28
CA ALA A 232 -38.85 47.68 -13.79
C ALA A 232 -38.79 46.84 -12.50
N VAL A 233 -37.79 45.95 -12.41
CA VAL A 233 -37.50 45.09 -11.27
C VAL A 233 -36.00 45.08 -10.98
N ALA A 234 -35.61 44.99 -9.71
CA ALA A 234 -34.23 44.86 -9.30
C ALA A 234 -34.12 43.97 -8.06
N CYS A 235 -33.20 43.00 -8.08
CA CYS A 235 -33.01 42.03 -7.02
C CYS A 235 -31.52 41.90 -6.64
N PRO A 236 -31.18 41.84 -5.34
CA PRO A 236 -29.79 41.79 -4.91
C PRO A 236 -29.14 40.43 -5.23
N VAL A 237 -28.00 40.46 -5.90
CA VAL A 237 -27.19 39.26 -6.20
C VAL A 237 -26.19 39.02 -5.08
N ASP A 238 -25.60 40.08 -4.56
CA ASP A 238 -24.64 40.06 -3.45
C ASP A 238 -25.17 40.85 -2.25
N GLY A 239 -24.34 41.13 -1.26
CA GLY A 239 -24.65 41.90 -0.06
C GLY A 239 -24.55 41.08 1.23
N VAL A 240 -23.79 39.97 1.20
CA VAL A 240 -23.56 39.14 2.39
C VAL A 240 -22.09 39.19 2.77
N ASP A 241 -21.81 39.78 3.93
CA ASP A 241 -20.49 39.82 4.53
C ASP A 241 -20.38 38.84 5.70
N TYR A 242 -19.19 38.29 5.90
CA TYR A 242 -18.88 37.37 6.99
C TYR A 242 -17.84 38.00 7.92
N THR A 243 -18.25 38.40 9.12
CA THR A 243 -17.34 38.97 10.12
C THR A 243 -17.59 38.34 11.48
N ASN A 244 -16.53 37.94 12.19
CA ASN A 244 -16.60 37.40 13.56
C ASN A 244 -17.71 36.34 13.77
N LYS A 245 -17.76 35.31 12.90
CA LYS A 245 -18.80 34.25 12.91
C LYS A 245 -20.25 34.78 12.85
N THR A 246 -20.45 35.93 12.21
CA THR A 246 -21.74 36.58 12.01
C THR A 246 -21.93 36.84 10.51
N ILE A 247 -23.10 36.45 10.00
CA ILE A 247 -23.60 36.77 8.67
C ILE A 247 -24.20 38.17 8.75
N ILE A 248 -23.72 39.08 7.90
CA ILE A 248 -24.26 40.44 7.78
C ILE A 248 -24.86 40.54 6.38
N TRP A 249 -26.18 40.50 6.30
CA TRP A 249 -26.91 40.66 5.05
C TRP A 249 -27.45 42.09 4.96
N THR A 250 -27.00 42.85 3.96
CA THR A 250 -27.38 44.25 3.76
C THR A 250 -28.15 44.42 2.46
N VAL A 251 -29.25 45.17 2.50
CA VAL A 251 -30.10 45.48 1.35
C VAL A 251 -30.38 46.99 1.29
N PRO A 252 -29.86 47.71 0.29
CA PRO A 252 -30.19 49.11 0.04
C PRO A 252 -31.69 49.33 -0.24
N LYS A 253 -32.29 50.36 0.34
CA LYS A 253 -33.74 50.63 0.27
C LYS A 253 -34.22 51.17 -1.07
N TYR A 254 -33.41 51.99 -1.74
CA TYR A 254 -33.80 52.72 -2.93
C TYR A 254 -32.76 52.55 -4.03
N VAL A 255 -33.04 51.61 -4.94
CA VAL A 255 -32.16 51.31 -6.08
C VAL A 255 -32.66 52.06 -7.32
N GLN A 256 -31.75 52.70 -8.06
CA GLN A 256 -32.07 53.57 -9.21
C GLN A 256 -33.11 53.00 -10.20
N PRO A 257 -33.07 51.71 -10.61
CA PRO A 257 -34.07 51.15 -11.52
C PRO A 257 -35.49 51.12 -10.96
N LEU A 258 -35.64 51.06 -9.64
CA LEU A 258 -36.94 51.04 -8.96
C LEU A 258 -37.42 52.45 -8.59
N SER A 259 -36.48 53.35 -8.32
CA SER A 259 -36.74 54.72 -7.84
C SER A 259 -36.72 55.78 -8.95
N ALA A 260 -36.47 55.41 -10.21
CA ALA A 260 -36.31 56.34 -11.32
C ALA A 260 -37.55 57.25 -11.54
N GLY A 261 -37.44 58.51 -11.13
CA GLY A 261 -38.48 59.53 -11.26
C GLY A 261 -39.32 59.75 -10.00
N ALA A 262 -39.07 59.02 -8.92
CA ALA A 262 -39.57 59.35 -7.58
C ALA A 262 -38.52 60.17 -6.81
N SER A 263 -38.98 61.11 -5.98
CA SER A 263 -38.12 62.04 -5.23
C SER A 263 -38.33 62.01 -3.72
N ASN A 264 -39.48 61.51 -3.27
CA ASN A 264 -39.82 61.38 -1.86
C ASN A 264 -40.19 59.93 -1.56
N PHE A 265 -39.53 59.34 -0.57
CA PHE A 265 -39.74 57.97 -0.13
C PHE A 265 -40.09 57.96 1.34
N LYS A 266 -41.12 57.18 1.69
CA LYS A 266 -41.54 56.96 3.06
C LYS A 266 -41.61 55.46 3.33
N ASP A 267 -40.78 54.98 4.24
CA ASP A 267 -40.87 53.58 4.66
C ASP A 267 -42.17 53.33 5.42
N VAL A 268 -42.89 52.28 5.02
CA VAL A 268 -44.16 51.86 5.61
C VAL A 268 -43.95 50.64 6.49
N LEU A 269 -43.25 49.63 5.98
CA LEU A 269 -43.03 48.37 6.69
C LEU A 269 -41.68 47.76 6.32
N VAL A 270 -40.96 47.24 7.33
CA VAL A 270 -39.78 46.41 7.14
C VAL A 270 -39.91 45.20 8.06
N GLU A 271 -40.07 44.03 7.46
CA GLU A 271 -40.19 42.76 8.17
C GLU A 271 -39.18 41.77 7.62
N ALA A 272 -38.55 41.01 8.50
CA ALA A 272 -37.60 39.99 8.12
C ALA A 272 -37.91 38.67 8.82
N GLY A 273 -37.41 37.58 8.26
CA GLY A 273 -37.44 36.31 8.95
C GLY A 273 -36.74 35.21 8.18
N VAL A 274 -37.09 33.97 8.54
CA VAL A 274 -36.38 32.76 8.09
C VAL A 274 -37.39 31.76 7.55
N ASP A 275 -37.05 31.10 6.44
CA ASP A 275 -37.91 30.14 5.73
C ASP A 275 -39.32 30.70 5.49
N LEU A 276 -39.40 31.97 5.04
CA LEU A 276 -40.64 32.71 4.76
C LEU A 276 -41.58 32.95 5.96
N HIS A 277 -41.13 32.68 7.19
CA HIS A 277 -41.87 32.98 8.42
C HIS A 277 -41.41 34.28 9.06
N LYS A 278 -42.30 35.28 9.09
CA LYS A 278 -42.09 36.56 9.77
C LYS A 278 -41.73 36.35 11.23
N LEU A 279 -40.58 36.88 11.64
CA LEU A 279 -40.12 36.79 13.01
C LEU A 279 -40.57 38.01 13.79
N SER A 280 -41.17 37.79 14.96
CA SER A 280 -41.45 38.87 15.91
C SER A 280 -40.15 39.39 16.53
N ALA A 281 -40.19 40.62 17.06
CA ALA A 281 -39.04 41.19 17.78
C ALA A 281 -38.58 40.31 18.97
N LYS A 282 -39.50 39.57 19.60
CA LYS A 282 -39.21 38.64 20.70
C LYS A 282 -38.45 37.40 20.21
N GLU A 283 -38.86 36.84 19.07
CA GLU A 283 -38.20 35.68 18.46
C GLU A 283 -36.82 36.05 17.89
N MET A 284 -36.70 37.22 17.26
CA MET A 284 -35.41 37.74 16.82
C MET A 284 -34.46 37.89 18.02
N ALA A 285 -34.91 38.46 19.13
CA ALA A 285 -34.11 38.60 20.33
C ALA A 285 -33.72 37.24 20.94
N SER A 286 -34.61 36.25 20.99
CA SER A 286 -34.28 34.91 21.51
C SER A 286 -33.27 34.18 20.62
N ARG A 287 -33.34 34.39 19.30
CA ARG A 287 -32.40 33.82 18.31
C ARG A 287 -31.13 34.65 18.12
N LYS A 288 -31.00 35.78 18.81
CA LYS A 288 -29.90 36.76 18.71
C LYS A 288 -29.76 37.38 17.31
N TYR A 289 -30.87 37.49 16.58
CA TYR A 289 -30.94 38.21 15.31
C TYR A 289 -31.09 39.70 15.57
N VAL A 290 -30.36 40.50 14.81
CA VAL A 290 -30.42 41.95 14.88
C VAL A 290 -30.83 42.49 13.52
N LEU A 291 -32.02 43.08 13.45
CA LEU A 291 -32.51 43.81 12.29
C LEU A 291 -32.27 45.31 12.52
N LEU A 292 -31.46 45.91 11.66
CA LEU A 292 -31.17 47.34 11.64
C LEU A 292 -31.85 47.94 10.41
N ASN A 293 -32.60 49.01 10.64
CA ASN A 293 -33.32 49.74 9.62
C ASN A 293 -32.78 51.16 9.53
N ASP A 294 -31.64 51.34 8.86
CA ASP A 294 -30.97 52.63 8.72
C ASP A 294 -31.63 53.49 7.63
N LEU A 295 -31.23 54.76 7.47
CA LEU A 295 -31.84 55.67 6.48
C LEU A 295 -31.73 55.14 5.03
N ASN A 296 -30.64 54.44 4.71
CA ASN A 296 -30.27 54.09 3.33
C ASN A 296 -30.30 52.59 3.04
N ALA A 297 -30.25 51.74 4.08
CA ALA A 297 -30.14 50.30 3.95
C ALA A 297 -30.82 49.57 5.11
N ILE A 298 -31.23 48.33 4.86
CA ILE A 298 -31.74 47.38 5.83
C ILE A 298 -30.66 46.32 6.03
N THR A 299 -30.18 46.15 7.26
CA THR A 299 -29.11 45.19 7.58
C THR A 299 -29.60 44.17 8.59
N MET A 300 -29.48 42.89 8.26
CA MET A 300 -29.77 41.79 9.15
C MET A 300 -28.46 41.09 9.57
N LYS A 301 -28.22 41.02 10.88
CA LYS A 301 -27.06 40.34 11.47
C LYS A 301 -27.49 39.05 12.14
N ILE A 302 -26.88 37.95 11.74
CA ILE A 302 -27.24 36.59 12.16
C ILE A 302 -25.97 35.85 12.61
N PRO A 303 -25.90 35.35 13.86
CA PRO A 303 -24.78 34.52 14.26
C PRO A 303 -24.81 33.18 13.51
N ILE A 304 -23.64 32.71 13.05
CA ILE A 304 -23.51 31.39 12.43
C ILE A 304 -23.86 30.31 13.47
N GLY A 305 -24.69 29.35 13.08
CA GLY A 305 -25.21 28.30 13.97
C GLY A 305 -26.49 28.70 14.73
N ALA A 306 -27.10 29.83 14.40
CA ALA A 306 -28.36 30.23 14.99
C ALA A 306 -29.57 29.42 14.49
N GLU A 307 -30.67 29.52 15.22
CA GLU A 307 -31.90 28.77 14.98
C GLU A 307 -32.62 29.23 13.70
N GLY A 308 -32.90 28.30 12.79
CA GLY A 308 -33.51 28.58 11.48
C GLY A 308 -32.54 28.34 10.31
N GLY A 309 -31.24 28.20 10.60
CA GLY A 309 -30.30 27.63 9.65
C GLY A 309 -29.84 26.23 10.07
N TYR A 310 -29.05 25.61 9.21
CA TYR A 310 -28.51 24.27 9.43
C TYR A 310 -27.13 24.11 8.83
N TYR A 311 -26.33 23.22 9.42
CA TYR A 311 -25.04 22.84 8.86
C TYR A 311 -25.21 21.78 7.78
N LYS A 312 -24.46 21.92 6.68
CA LYS A 312 -24.24 20.93 5.64
C LYS A 312 -22.78 20.51 5.66
N THR A 313 -22.50 19.24 5.44
CA THR A 313 -21.11 18.79 5.24
C THR A 313 -20.61 19.35 3.91
N ALA A 314 -19.37 19.82 3.89
CA ALA A 314 -18.70 20.29 2.68
C ALA A 314 -17.30 19.69 2.61
N VAL A 315 -16.82 19.42 1.40
CA VAL A 315 -15.45 18.95 1.18
C VAL A 315 -14.67 20.00 0.41
N SER A 316 -13.51 20.38 0.91
CA SER A 316 -12.59 21.28 0.19
C SER A 316 -11.21 20.63 0.13
N SER A 317 -10.68 20.43 -1.08
CA SER A 317 -9.38 19.79 -1.31
C SER A 317 -9.20 18.44 -0.60
N GLY A 318 -10.27 17.64 -0.50
CA GLY A 318 -10.27 16.33 0.18
C GLY A 318 -10.33 16.39 1.70
N GLN A 319 -10.46 17.58 2.29
CA GLN A 319 -10.64 17.77 3.73
C GLN A 319 -12.11 17.95 4.09
N HIS A 320 -12.50 17.34 5.21
CA HIS A 320 -13.83 17.46 5.79
C HIS A 320 -14.02 18.81 6.48
N GLY A 321 -15.15 19.45 6.20
CA GLY A 321 -15.60 20.64 6.89
C GLY A 321 -17.11 20.79 6.85
N ALA A 322 -17.58 21.94 7.29
CA ALA A 322 -19.00 22.27 7.30
C ALA A 322 -19.23 23.67 6.75
N LYS A 323 -20.41 23.85 6.17
CA LYS A 323 -20.96 25.16 5.82
C LYS A 323 -22.31 25.31 6.50
N TYR A 324 -22.62 26.52 6.94
CA TYR A 324 -23.91 26.85 7.49
C TYR A 324 -24.78 27.50 6.41
N THR A 325 -25.99 26.98 6.26
CA THR A 325 -26.99 27.48 5.31
C THR A 325 -28.20 28.03 6.06
N ILE A 326 -28.69 29.18 5.64
CA ILE A 326 -29.93 29.78 6.17
C ILE A 326 -30.71 30.47 5.04
N ASN A 327 -32.02 30.25 5.01
CA ASN A 327 -32.91 30.89 4.04
C ASN A 327 -33.55 32.13 4.66
N LEU A 328 -33.08 33.30 4.29
CA LEU A 328 -33.60 34.56 4.78
C LEU A 328 -34.66 35.10 3.84
N PHE A 329 -35.63 35.79 4.42
CA PHE A 329 -36.51 36.64 3.63
C PHE A 329 -36.62 38.04 4.25
N LEU A 330 -36.82 39.02 3.38
CA LEU A 330 -37.03 40.42 3.72
C LEU A 330 -38.25 40.94 2.95
N GLU A 331 -39.19 41.55 3.66
CA GLU A 331 -40.33 42.29 3.09
C GLU A 331 -40.13 43.77 3.40
N HIS A 332 -39.95 44.59 2.36
CA HIS A 332 -39.83 46.04 2.46
C HIS A 332 -40.97 46.69 1.70
N GLN A 333 -41.75 47.53 2.39
CA GLN A 333 -42.81 48.33 1.81
C GLN A 333 -42.49 49.81 1.98
N TRP A 334 -42.57 50.56 0.88
CA TRP A 334 -42.40 52.01 0.89
C TRP A 334 -43.47 52.69 0.04
N GLU A 335 -43.77 53.92 0.39
CA GLU A 335 -44.65 54.80 -0.35
C GLU A 335 -43.81 55.87 -1.07
N ASP A 336 -44.08 56.06 -2.35
CA ASP A 336 -43.43 57.08 -3.17
C ASP A 336 -44.43 57.89 -4.00
N ASN A 337 -43.96 59.03 -4.52
CA ASN A 337 -44.80 60.00 -5.22
C ASN A 337 -45.18 59.60 -6.65
N LYS A 338 -44.77 58.43 -7.15
CA LYS A 338 -44.97 58.01 -8.54
C LYS A 338 -45.78 56.71 -8.66
N TRP A 339 -45.48 55.71 -7.86
CA TRP A 339 -46.11 54.38 -7.88
C TRP A 339 -46.99 54.12 -6.65
N GLY A 340 -47.05 55.06 -5.70
CA GLY A 340 -47.79 54.88 -4.45
C GLY A 340 -47.08 53.87 -3.56
N LEU A 341 -47.80 52.85 -3.08
CA LEU A 341 -47.24 51.79 -2.22
C LEU A 341 -46.59 50.69 -3.08
N THR A 342 -45.28 50.52 -2.90
CA THR A 342 -44.52 49.41 -3.47
C THR A 342 -44.12 48.43 -2.37
N LYS A 343 -44.37 47.14 -2.60
CA LYS A 343 -43.94 46.04 -1.74
C LYS A 343 -42.88 45.21 -2.45
N GLN A 344 -41.72 45.02 -1.82
CA GLN A 344 -40.65 44.16 -2.32
C GLN A 344 -40.40 43.02 -1.34
N THR A 345 -40.48 41.79 -1.84
CA THR A 345 -40.15 40.57 -1.11
C THR A 345 -38.86 39.99 -1.67
N ILE A 346 -37.84 39.81 -0.84
CA ILE A 346 -36.54 39.27 -1.23
C ILE A 346 -36.31 37.97 -0.49
N ILE A 347 -36.11 36.88 -1.22
CA ILE A 347 -35.82 35.55 -0.69
C ILE A 347 -34.36 35.24 -1.03
N LYS A 348 -33.54 34.99 -0.02
CA LYS A 348 -32.10 34.76 -0.17
C LYS A 348 -31.65 33.55 0.64
N GLU A 349 -31.23 32.50 -0.06
CA GLU A 349 -30.44 31.44 0.55
C GLU A 349 -29.00 31.93 0.73
N ILE A 350 -28.51 31.87 1.96
CA ILE A 350 -27.14 32.25 2.31
C ILE A 350 -26.38 31.00 2.74
N GLU A 351 -25.22 30.77 2.11
CA GLU A 351 -24.29 29.71 2.45
C GLU A 351 -22.95 30.30 2.88
N THR A 352 -22.49 29.98 4.08
CA THR A 352 -21.21 30.48 4.61
C THR A 352 -20.01 29.89 3.88
N PRO A 353 -18.84 30.55 3.94
CA PRO A 353 -17.57 29.96 3.52
C PRO A 353 -17.28 28.64 4.25
N PHE A 354 -16.41 27.83 3.65
CA PHE A 354 -15.96 26.55 4.19
C PHE A 354 -15.22 26.74 5.53
N GLU A 355 -15.70 26.09 6.60
CA GLU A 355 -15.00 25.98 7.88
C GLU A 355 -14.51 24.53 8.07
N GLN A 356 -13.20 24.35 8.18
CA GLN A 356 -12.60 23.03 8.41
C GLN A 356 -12.95 22.55 9.83
N VAL A 357 -13.39 21.30 9.94
CA VAL A 357 -13.79 20.69 11.22
C VAL A 357 -12.85 19.54 11.56
N GLU A 358 -12.13 19.67 12.68
CA GLU A 358 -11.29 18.59 13.20
C GLU A 358 -12.14 17.43 13.73
N LEU A 359 -11.79 16.21 13.31
CA LEU A 359 -12.52 14.99 13.68
C LEU A 359 -11.86 14.33 14.90
N ALA A 360 -12.64 14.10 15.95
CA ALA A 360 -12.17 13.39 17.13
C ALA A 360 -12.06 11.88 16.86
N ILE A 361 -10.89 11.30 17.08
CA ILE A 361 -10.66 9.85 17.00
C ILE A 361 -10.41 9.34 18.42
N THR A 362 -11.30 8.48 18.92
CA THR A 362 -11.22 7.97 20.30
C THR A 362 -10.95 6.47 20.30
N ASN A 363 -9.90 6.05 21.00
CA ASN A 363 -9.58 4.63 21.21
C ASN A 363 -10.30 4.11 22.46
N ASN A 364 -11.28 3.22 22.27
CA ASN A 364 -12.06 2.55 23.30
C ASN A 364 -11.75 1.05 23.34
N SER A 365 -10.48 0.66 23.16
CA SER A 365 -10.07 -0.73 23.11
C SER A 365 -10.41 -1.51 24.39
N ASN A 366 -10.96 -2.71 24.21
CA ASN A 366 -11.27 -3.64 25.28
C ASN A 366 -10.15 -4.68 25.38
N LEU A 367 -9.24 -4.45 26.32
CA LEU A 367 -8.07 -5.30 26.53
C LEU A 367 -8.44 -6.73 26.97
N SER A 368 -9.50 -6.89 27.76
CA SER A 368 -9.94 -8.20 28.27
C SER A 368 -10.55 -9.08 27.17
N ALA A 369 -11.31 -8.47 26.26
CA ALA A 369 -11.91 -9.17 25.13
C ALA A 369 -10.99 -9.28 23.90
N ARG A 370 -9.76 -8.77 23.99
CA ARG A 370 -8.78 -8.65 22.89
C ARG A 370 -9.34 -7.96 21.63
N LEU A 371 -10.14 -6.90 21.81
CA LEU A 371 -10.78 -6.16 20.72
C LEU A 371 -10.38 -4.69 20.77
N MET A 372 -9.98 -4.13 19.63
CA MET A 372 -9.76 -2.71 19.47
C MET A 372 -10.99 -2.05 18.88
N ASN A 373 -11.63 -1.18 19.67
CA ASN A 373 -12.78 -0.40 19.25
C ASN A 373 -12.35 1.05 19.09
N VAL A 374 -12.48 1.59 17.88
CA VAL A 374 -12.15 2.98 17.59
C VAL A 374 -13.40 3.70 17.13
N THR A 375 -13.72 4.81 17.80
CA THR A 375 -14.82 5.69 17.42
C THR A 375 -14.25 6.86 16.64
N VAL A 376 -14.81 7.12 15.46
CA VAL A 376 -14.31 8.11 14.51
C VAL A 376 -15.36 9.18 14.29
N GLY A 377 -14.96 10.40 14.67
CA GLY A 377 -15.64 11.64 14.37
C GLY A 377 -17.01 11.79 15.00
N THR A 378 -17.67 12.86 14.60
CA THR A 378 -19.10 13.09 14.83
C THR A 378 -19.60 13.79 13.58
N PHE A 379 -20.14 13.01 12.66
CA PHE A 379 -20.57 13.46 11.34
C PHE A 379 -22.02 13.89 11.35
N LEU A 380 -22.35 14.78 10.42
CA LEU A 380 -23.73 15.11 10.12
C LEU A 380 -24.41 13.92 9.40
N PRO A 381 -25.76 13.86 9.39
CA PRO A 381 -26.50 12.71 8.85
C PRO A 381 -26.28 12.43 7.36
N ASP A 382 -25.76 13.41 6.62
CA ASP A 382 -25.49 13.45 5.18
C ASP A 382 -24.18 12.76 4.77
N VAL A 383 -23.38 12.30 5.75
CA VAL A 383 -22.14 11.55 5.53
C VAL A 383 -22.39 10.05 5.63
N GLU A 384 -21.82 9.30 4.70
CA GLU A 384 -21.88 7.84 4.66
C GLU A 384 -20.49 7.21 4.46
N LEU A 385 -20.16 6.17 5.24
CA LEU A 385 -18.94 5.38 5.08
C LEU A 385 -19.10 4.39 3.93
N VAL A 386 -18.21 4.45 2.93
CA VAL A 386 -18.32 3.62 1.72
C VAL A 386 -17.26 2.53 1.67
N ASN A 387 -16.02 2.89 1.98
CA ASN A 387 -14.89 1.97 1.87
C ASN A 387 -13.85 2.18 2.98
N LEU A 388 -13.02 1.15 3.15
CA LEU A 388 -11.91 1.12 4.07
C LEU A 388 -10.65 0.71 3.31
N THR A 389 -9.54 1.39 3.56
CA THR A 389 -8.22 0.98 3.08
C THR A 389 -7.46 0.27 4.19
N ILE A 390 -7.25 -1.04 4.02
CA ILE A 390 -6.57 -1.93 4.97
C ILE A 390 -5.30 -2.43 4.26
N GLU A 391 -4.12 -2.20 4.85
CA GLU A 391 -2.82 -2.60 4.28
C GLU A 391 -2.56 -2.15 2.83
N GLY A 392 -3.18 -1.05 2.41
CA GLY A 392 -3.08 -0.51 1.04
C GLY A 392 -4.10 -1.05 0.05
N ALA A 393 -4.90 -2.07 0.43
CA ALA A 393 -6.04 -2.53 -0.36
C ALA A 393 -7.33 -1.80 0.06
N THR A 394 -8.08 -1.28 -0.92
CA THR A 394 -9.37 -0.64 -0.66
C THR A 394 -10.48 -1.68 -0.78
N VAL A 395 -11.25 -1.86 0.29
CA VAL A 395 -12.36 -2.81 0.39
C VAL A 395 -13.66 -2.08 0.74
N THR A 396 -14.78 -2.60 0.26
CA THR A 396 -16.10 -2.07 0.64
C THR A 396 -16.44 -2.43 2.10
N VAL A 397 -17.40 -1.72 2.71
CA VAL A 397 -17.85 -2.02 4.08
C VAL A 397 -18.26 -3.50 4.28
N PRO A 398 -19.01 -4.16 3.36
CA PRO A 398 -19.35 -5.58 3.49
C PRO A 398 -18.14 -6.51 3.35
N GLU A 399 -17.18 -6.19 2.48
CA GLU A 399 -15.94 -6.98 2.32
C GLU A 399 -15.04 -6.84 3.55
N ALA A 400 -14.99 -5.65 4.17
CA ALA A 400 -14.23 -5.42 5.40
C ALA A 400 -14.65 -6.36 6.54
N VAL A 401 -15.94 -6.71 6.63
CA VAL A 401 -16.45 -7.69 7.60
C VAL A 401 -15.85 -9.08 7.38
N GLN A 402 -15.62 -9.49 6.12
CA GLN A 402 -14.95 -10.76 5.80
C GLN A 402 -13.48 -10.76 6.26
N HIS A 403 -12.85 -9.58 6.30
CA HIS A 403 -11.50 -9.37 6.83
C HIS A 403 -11.45 -9.19 8.36
N GLY A 404 -12.58 -9.35 9.07
CA GLY A 404 -12.66 -9.23 10.53
C GLY A 404 -12.86 -7.82 11.07
N TYR A 405 -13.21 -6.85 10.20
CA TYR A 405 -13.52 -5.47 10.56
C TYR A 405 -15.03 -5.28 10.69
N LEU A 406 -15.53 -5.19 11.91
CA LEU A 406 -16.92 -4.84 12.16
C LEU A 406 -17.06 -3.32 12.20
N THR A 407 -17.92 -2.78 11.36
CA THR A 407 -18.22 -1.34 11.31
C THR A 407 -19.70 -1.09 11.53
N TYR A 408 -20.04 -0.12 12.38
CA TYR A 408 -21.42 0.29 12.64
C TYR A 408 -21.49 1.76 13.04
N ASP A 409 -22.62 2.42 12.76
CA ASP A 409 -22.86 3.80 13.17
C ASP A 409 -23.56 3.88 14.54
N ILE A 410 -23.10 4.80 15.38
CA ILE A 410 -23.80 5.24 16.59
C ILE A 410 -24.52 6.53 16.27
N ARG A 411 -25.83 6.57 16.49
CA ARG A 411 -26.65 7.77 16.33
C ARG A 411 -26.88 8.44 17.67
N TYR A 412 -26.50 9.70 17.77
CA TYR A 412 -26.72 10.51 18.96
C TYR A 412 -28.10 11.18 18.93
N ALA A 413 -28.59 11.61 20.09
CA ALA A 413 -29.89 12.27 20.23
C ALA A 413 -30.00 13.59 19.42
N ASN A 414 -28.86 14.23 19.11
CA ASN A 414 -28.78 15.41 18.25
C ASN A 414 -28.85 15.08 16.74
N GLY A 415 -29.04 13.82 16.37
CA GLY A 415 -29.08 13.34 14.98
C GLY A 415 -27.72 13.07 14.34
N SER A 416 -26.62 13.50 14.97
CA SER A 416 -25.26 13.23 14.48
C SER A 416 -24.90 11.74 14.57
N LYS A 417 -23.97 11.31 13.73
CA LYS A 417 -23.52 9.92 13.62
C LYS A 417 -22.02 9.81 13.87
N ALA A 418 -21.59 8.85 14.67
CA ALA A 418 -20.18 8.45 14.74
C ALA A 418 -20.03 7.04 14.19
N TYR A 419 -18.89 6.75 13.58
CA TYR A 419 -18.60 5.40 13.10
C TYR A 419 -17.67 4.69 14.08
N VAL A 420 -18.03 3.46 14.45
CA VAL A 420 -17.19 2.59 15.27
C VAL A 420 -16.60 1.49 14.41
N ILE A 421 -15.30 1.30 14.56
CA ILE A 421 -14.54 0.22 13.92
C ILE A 421 -14.06 -0.70 15.03
N GLN A 422 -14.48 -1.95 14.95
CA GLN A 422 -14.10 -2.99 15.88
C GLN A 422 -13.26 -4.05 15.17
N VAL A 423 -12.05 -4.28 15.68
CA VAL A 423 -11.05 -5.18 15.09
C VAL A 423 -10.44 -6.05 16.19
N PRO A 424 -10.35 -7.37 16.02
CA PRO A 424 -9.63 -8.23 16.95
C PRO A 424 -8.12 -8.00 16.86
N PHE A 425 -7.40 -8.10 17.98
CA PHE A 425 -5.93 -7.96 17.99
C PHE A 425 -5.20 -9.02 17.18
N ASP A 426 -5.87 -10.15 16.90
CA ASP A 426 -5.30 -11.26 16.14
C ASP A 426 -5.53 -11.09 14.62
N ALA A 427 -6.12 -9.97 14.17
CA ALA A 427 -6.26 -9.66 12.76
C ALA A 427 -4.88 -9.44 12.10
N PRO A 428 -4.66 -9.95 10.87
CA PRO A 428 -3.36 -9.88 10.20
C PRO A 428 -2.88 -8.45 9.93
N SER A 429 -3.82 -7.52 9.78
CA SER A 429 -3.59 -6.10 9.52
C SER A 429 -3.14 -5.29 10.74
N ILE A 430 -3.18 -5.86 11.94
CA ILE A 430 -2.68 -5.22 13.16
C ILE A 430 -1.17 -5.43 13.25
N LYS A 431 -0.41 -4.33 13.27
CA LYS A 431 1.04 -4.40 13.48
C LYS A 431 1.34 -4.61 14.95
N ILE A 432 2.07 -5.69 15.26
CA ILE A 432 2.45 -6.06 16.62
C ILE A 432 3.93 -5.80 16.82
N GLU A 433 4.26 -4.97 17.81
CA GLU A 433 5.64 -4.62 18.14
C GLU A 433 5.98 -4.99 19.59
N TYR A 434 7.17 -5.55 19.78
CA TYR A 434 7.71 -5.80 21.11
C TYR A 434 8.36 -4.53 21.66
N MET A 435 7.84 -4.04 22.79
CA MET A 435 8.35 -2.84 23.44
C MET A 435 9.47 -3.18 24.43
N ARG A 436 9.11 -3.38 25.70
CA ARG A 436 10.01 -3.77 26.81
C ARG A 436 9.23 -4.59 27.83
N ALA A 437 9.91 -5.46 28.57
CA ALA A 437 9.34 -6.34 29.58
C ALA A 437 8.29 -7.34 29.01
N ASP A 438 7.12 -7.45 29.64
CA ASP A 438 6.00 -8.33 29.31
C ASP A 438 4.95 -7.66 28.39
N MET A 439 5.28 -6.54 27.73
CA MET A 439 4.34 -5.72 26.95
C MET A 439 4.55 -5.76 25.44
N ARG A 440 3.43 -5.84 24.70
CA ARG A 440 3.35 -5.69 23.23
C ARG A 440 2.48 -4.49 22.87
N ALA A 441 2.84 -3.78 21.80
CA ALA A 441 2.06 -2.69 21.23
C ALA A 441 1.34 -3.19 19.97
N TYR A 442 0.04 -2.97 19.91
CA TYR A 442 -0.82 -3.31 18.79
C TYR A 442 -1.25 -2.03 18.09
N THR A 443 -0.82 -1.86 16.86
CA THR A 443 -1.07 -0.65 16.06
C THR A 443 -2.05 -0.97 14.95
N LEU A 444 -3.16 -0.23 14.90
CA LEU A 444 -4.10 -0.23 13.79
C LEU A 444 -3.84 1.00 12.94
N ASN A 445 -3.70 0.80 11.64
CA ASN A 445 -3.61 1.86 10.65
C ASN A 445 -4.60 1.54 9.53
N VAL A 446 -5.70 2.29 9.48
CA VAL A 446 -6.75 2.15 8.47
C VAL A 446 -7.21 3.52 8.02
N THR A 447 -7.44 3.67 6.72
CA THR A 447 -8.05 4.89 6.17
C THR A 447 -9.51 4.61 5.82
N LEU A 448 -10.40 5.50 6.23
CA LEU A 448 -11.83 5.43 5.93
C LEU A 448 -12.16 6.42 4.84
N ALA A 449 -12.92 6.03 3.82
CA ALA A 449 -13.45 6.99 2.86
C ALA A 449 -14.96 7.15 3.02
N PHE A 450 -15.37 8.41 3.03
CA PHE A 450 -16.74 8.85 3.19
C PHE A 450 -17.23 9.53 1.93
N ILE A 451 -18.54 9.44 1.68
CA ILE A 451 -19.26 10.18 0.66
C ILE A 451 -20.30 11.10 1.32
N THR A 452 -20.53 12.25 0.71
CA THR A 452 -21.54 13.23 1.14
C THR A 452 -22.74 13.20 0.20
N HIS A 453 -23.95 13.27 0.75
CA HIS A 453 -25.20 13.30 -0.01
C HIS A 453 -25.89 14.67 0.10
N PRO A 454 -26.41 15.25 -1.00
CA PRO A 454 -26.49 14.71 -2.36
C PRO A 454 -25.30 15.04 -3.28
N THR A 455 -24.33 15.85 -2.82
CA THR A 455 -23.24 16.40 -3.65
C THR A 455 -22.27 15.35 -4.19
N SER A 456 -22.28 14.13 -3.64
CA SER A 456 -21.40 13.00 -4.02
C SER A 456 -19.91 13.31 -3.90
N GLU A 457 -19.53 14.28 -3.05
CA GLU A 457 -18.13 14.59 -2.76
C GLU A 457 -17.56 13.56 -1.78
N THR A 458 -16.29 13.21 -1.94
CA THR A 458 -15.62 12.20 -1.12
C THR A 458 -14.45 12.78 -0.33
N PHE A 459 -14.25 12.29 0.89
CA PHE A 459 -13.11 12.64 1.74
C PHE A 459 -12.62 11.42 2.52
N ALA A 460 -11.37 11.45 2.97
CA ALA A 460 -10.74 10.33 3.66
C ALA A 460 -10.22 10.73 5.05
N VAL A 461 -10.33 9.81 6.00
CA VAL A 461 -9.86 9.98 7.37
C VAL A 461 -8.96 8.81 7.75
N THR A 462 -7.69 9.09 8.02
CA THR A 462 -6.72 8.08 8.46
C THR A 462 -6.76 7.92 9.98
N VAL A 463 -6.99 6.68 10.41
CA VAL A 463 -7.08 6.27 11.81
C VAL A 463 -5.82 5.50 12.17
N VAL A 464 -4.98 6.11 13.02
CA VAL A 464 -3.81 5.47 13.61
C VAL A 464 -4.01 5.40 15.11
N THR A 465 -4.11 4.19 15.66
CA THR A 465 -4.23 3.99 17.11
C THR A 465 -3.31 2.88 17.60
N VAL A 466 -2.81 3.04 18.82
CA VAL A 466 -1.90 2.09 19.47
C VAL A 466 -2.49 1.68 20.81
N SER A 467 -2.57 0.37 21.05
CA SER A 467 -2.95 -0.20 22.35
C SER A 467 -1.82 -1.07 22.90
N THR A 468 -1.44 -0.87 24.16
CA THR A 468 -0.40 -1.65 24.83
C THR A 468 -0.99 -2.74 25.73
N VAL A 469 -0.58 -3.99 25.56
CA VAL A 469 -1.10 -5.16 26.30
C VAL A 469 0.03 -5.93 26.97
N LYS A 470 -0.18 -6.38 28.21
CA LYS A 470 0.75 -7.25 28.96
C LYS A 470 0.54 -8.72 28.64
N ASP A 471 0.97 -9.15 27.47
CA ASP A 471 0.81 -10.53 27.02
C ASP A 471 2.05 -11.11 26.33
N ALA A 472 3.23 -10.50 26.52
CA ALA A 472 4.46 -10.99 25.89
C ALA A 472 4.97 -12.27 26.55
N VAL A 473 5.06 -13.34 25.77
CA VAL A 473 5.68 -14.62 26.12
C VAL A 473 7.03 -14.68 25.42
N LEU A 474 8.11 -14.67 26.20
CA LEU A 474 9.48 -14.70 25.69
C LEU A 474 9.88 -16.12 25.26
N PRO A 475 10.72 -16.27 24.22
CA PRO A 475 11.24 -17.56 23.83
C PRO A 475 12.11 -18.15 24.94
N SER A 476 12.05 -19.46 25.11
CA SER A 476 12.83 -20.20 26.10
C SER A 476 13.62 -21.30 25.43
N ALA A 477 14.80 -21.63 25.96
CA ALA A 477 15.67 -22.63 25.35
C ALA A 477 15.99 -23.77 26.30
N ARG A 478 16.04 -24.98 25.74
CA ARG A 478 16.51 -26.19 26.40
C ARG A 478 17.70 -26.75 25.63
N GLY A 479 18.83 -26.85 26.31
CA GLY A 479 20.04 -27.46 25.77
C GLY A 479 20.23 -28.89 26.27
N PHE A 480 20.67 -29.79 25.40
CA PHE A 480 21.20 -31.11 25.78
C PHE A 480 22.32 -31.53 24.81
N CYS A 481 23.10 -32.55 25.16
CA CYS A 481 24.18 -33.03 24.32
C CYS A 481 24.13 -34.54 24.14
N ASP A 482 24.53 -34.99 22.96
CA ASP A 482 24.80 -36.40 22.69
C ASP A 482 26.33 -36.65 22.75
N ALA A 483 26.79 -37.83 22.32
CA ALA A 483 28.22 -38.16 22.36
C ALA A 483 29.11 -37.29 21.45
N ARG A 484 28.54 -36.62 20.43
CA ARG A 484 29.27 -35.91 19.36
C ARG A 484 28.81 -34.48 19.10
N ASN A 485 27.60 -34.10 19.50
CA ASN A 485 26.94 -32.85 19.13
C ASN A 485 26.29 -32.17 20.34
N LEU A 486 26.23 -30.84 20.27
CA LEU A 486 25.45 -29.98 21.15
C LEU A 486 24.10 -29.68 20.49
N HIS A 487 23.00 -29.89 21.20
CA HIS A 487 21.65 -29.62 20.74
C HIS A 487 21.01 -28.49 21.54
N LEU A 488 20.56 -27.46 20.85
CA LEU A 488 19.82 -26.34 21.42
C LEU A 488 18.42 -26.30 20.79
N ILE A 489 17.39 -26.50 21.60
CA ILE A 489 16.00 -26.39 21.17
C ILE A 489 15.41 -25.13 21.81
N ILE A 490 15.00 -24.18 20.98
CA ILE A 490 14.37 -22.94 21.40
C ILE A 490 12.88 -23.07 21.13
N THR A 491 12.07 -23.05 22.19
CA THR A 491 10.62 -22.94 22.10
C THR A 491 10.28 -21.47 21.84
N ARG A 492 9.63 -21.21 20.71
CA ARG A 492 9.19 -19.88 20.30
C ARG A 492 8.10 -19.36 21.24
N GLY A 493 8.15 -18.08 21.53
CA GLY A 493 7.12 -17.34 22.24
C GLY A 493 6.19 -16.63 21.25
N ASN A 494 5.59 -15.52 21.69
CA ASN A 494 4.71 -14.71 20.85
C ASN A 494 5.32 -13.35 20.46
N VAL A 495 6.60 -13.12 20.78
CA VAL A 495 7.35 -11.89 20.45
C VAL A 495 8.47 -12.12 19.44
N ASP A 496 8.89 -13.35 19.22
CA ASP A 496 10.09 -13.73 18.49
C ASP A 496 9.83 -14.13 17.03
N GLN A 497 8.63 -13.86 16.51
CA GLN A 497 8.26 -14.15 15.12
C GLN A 497 9.23 -13.50 14.11
N ASN A 498 9.69 -12.29 14.40
CA ASN A 498 10.64 -11.53 13.57
C ASN A 498 12.08 -11.57 14.10
N TRP A 499 12.39 -12.45 15.06
CA TRP A 499 13.74 -12.57 15.62
C TRP A 499 14.51 -13.68 14.92
N LEU A 500 15.70 -13.33 14.43
CA LEU A 500 16.55 -14.20 13.65
C LEU A 500 17.71 -14.74 14.49
N PRO A 501 18.14 -16.00 14.28
CA PRO A 501 19.23 -16.62 15.02
C PRO A 501 20.60 -16.18 14.51
N PHE A 502 21.46 -15.71 15.42
CA PHE A 502 22.82 -15.31 15.15
C PHE A 502 23.81 -16.11 15.99
N ILE A 503 24.94 -16.47 15.39
CA ILE A 503 26.12 -16.99 16.08
C ILE A 503 27.16 -15.88 16.05
N SER A 504 27.40 -15.24 17.19
CA SER A 504 28.18 -13.98 17.26
C SER A 504 27.54 -12.89 16.37
N ASP A 505 28.16 -12.54 15.24
CA ASP A 505 27.66 -11.55 14.28
C ASP A 505 27.16 -12.15 12.97
N TRP A 506 27.16 -13.48 12.87
CA TRP A 506 26.79 -14.19 11.66
C TRP A 506 25.35 -14.72 11.73
N HIS A 507 24.54 -14.36 10.74
CA HIS A 507 23.15 -14.82 10.63
C HIS A 507 23.11 -16.30 10.19
N LEU A 508 22.46 -17.14 10.99
CA LEU A 508 22.37 -18.58 10.78
C LEU A 508 21.21 -18.92 9.82
N THR A 509 21.46 -18.87 8.50
CA THR A 509 20.51 -19.37 7.49
C THR A 509 20.69 -20.88 7.25
N PRO A 510 19.70 -21.58 6.65
CA PRO A 510 19.82 -23.00 6.32
C PRO A 510 21.04 -23.32 5.42
N GLU A 511 21.34 -22.47 4.44
CA GLU A 511 22.49 -22.62 3.53
C GLU A 511 23.80 -22.43 4.29
N ALA A 512 23.81 -21.43 5.17
CA ALA A 512 24.89 -21.12 6.09
C ALA A 512 25.19 -22.31 7.02
N ALA A 513 24.15 -22.94 7.58
CA ALA A 513 24.26 -24.10 8.45
C ALA A 513 24.87 -25.32 7.73
N GLN A 514 24.47 -25.57 6.47
CA GLN A 514 25.01 -26.68 5.67
C GLN A 514 26.52 -26.56 5.44
N LYS A 515 27.03 -25.35 5.20
CA LYS A 515 28.47 -25.09 5.01
C LYS A 515 29.32 -25.60 6.19
N TYR A 516 28.81 -25.49 7.41
CA TYR A 516 29.51 -25.89 8.63
C TYR A 516 29.04 -27.23 9.21
N SER A 517 28.24 -27.99 8.45
CA SER A 517 27.64 -29.26 8.89
C SER A 517 26.74 -29.13 10.13
N TYR A 518 26.02 -28.02 10.26
CA TYR A 518 25.02 -27.80 11.31
C TYR A 518 23.66 -28.28 10.86
N SER A 519 22.90 -28.88 11.78
CA SER A 519 21.48 -29.17 11.54
C SER A 519 20.63 -28.04 12.10
N LEU A 520 19.91 -27.34 11.22
CA LEU A 520 18.94 -26.31 11.57
C LEU A 520 17.55 -26.81 11.17
N ARG A 521 16.62 -26.88 12.12
CA ARG A 521 15.22 -27.24 11.88
C ARG A 521 14.31 -26.22 12.56
N ASP A 522 13.49 -25.54 11.77
CA ASP A 522 12.45 -24.63 12.28
C ASP A 522 11.08 -25.17 11.86
N ASN A 523 10.20 -25.40 12.83
CA ASN A 523 8.83 -25.84 12.59
C ASN A 523 7.79 -24.75 12.93
N GLY A 524 8.22 -23.52 13.16
CA GLY A 524 7.37 -22.37 13.53
C GLY A 524 7.01 -22.29 15.02
N THR A 525 7.17 -23.38 15.78
CA THR A 525 6.98 -23.39 17.26
C THR A 525 8.28 -23.66 18.02
N HIS A 526 9.21 -24.38 17.38
CA HIS A 526 10.49 -24.78 17.93
C HIS A 526 11.55 -24.61 16.85
N LEU A 527 12.66 -23.97 17.25
CA LEU A 527 13.89 -23.89 16.48
C LEU A 527 14.91 -24.83 17.11
N ALA A 528 15.26 -25.91 16.42
CA ALA A 528 16.23 -26.90 16.87
C ALA A 528 17.54 -26.77 16.09
N ILE A 529 18.64 -26.69 16.82
CA ILE A 529 19.99 -26.48 16.29
C ILE A 529 20.90 -27.56 16.84
N SER A 530 21.60 -28.26 15.96
CA SER A 530 22.61 -29.25 16.33
C SER A 530 23.97 -28.88 15.76
N VAL A 531 24.96 -28.78 16.64
CA VAL A 531 26.32 -28.33 16.33
C VAL A 531 27.33 -29.41 16.75
N PRO A 532 28.22 -29.87 15.85
CA PRO A 532 29.28 -30.82 16.20
C PRO A 532 30.29 -30.25 17.21
N PHE A 533 30.80 -31.11 18.10
CA PHE A 533 31.77 -30.75 19.15
C PHE A 533 33.04 -30.06 18.63
N LEU A 534 33.56 -30.48 17.46
CA LEU A 534 34.80 -29.95 16.85
C LEU A 534 34.57 -28.76 15.90
N SER A 535 33.45 -28.05 16.04
CA SER A 535 33.12 -26.95 15.13
C SER A 535 33.79 -25.62 15.50
N SER A 536 33.98 -24.74 14.50
CA SER A 536 34.62 -23.43 14.64
C SER A 536 33.91 -22.47 15.60
N HIS A 537 32.61 -22.64 15.80
CA HIS A 537 31.79 -21.77 16.66
C HIS A 537 31.52 -22.35 18.07
N VAL A 538 32.19 -23.43 18.45
CA VAL A 538 32.14 -24.00 19.79
C VAL A 538 33.32 -23.46 20.61
N ASN A 539 33.04 -23.03 21.84
CA ASN A 539 34.03 -22.54 22.79
C ASN A 539 34.45 -23.65 23.74
N TYR A 540 35.75 -23.84 23.95
CA TYR A 540 36.29 -24.82 24.90
C TYR A 540 36.71 -24.09 26.18
N GLU A 541 35.97 -24.29 27.27
CA GLU A 541 36.15 -23.56 28.53
C GLU A 541 37.24 -24.18 29.39
N ASP A 542 37.23 -25.51 29.56
CA ASP A 542 38.12 -26.19 30.51
C ASP A 542 38.39 -27.67 30.13
N PHE A 543 39.55 -28.17 30.56
CA PHE A 543 39.98 -29.57 30.46
C PHE A 543 40.08 -30.18 31.85
N GLN A 544 39.22 -31.16 32.15
CA GLN A 544 39.27 -31.93 33.39
C GLN A 544 39.33 -33.43 33.09
N THR A 545 39.69 -34.24 34.10
CA THR A 545 39.64 -35.71 34.00
C THR A 545 38.24 -36.25 33.69
N SER A 546 37.20 -35.50 34.05
CA SER A 546 35.80 -35.80 33.77
C SER A 546 35.36 -35.44 32.33
N GLY A 547 36.22 -34.82 31.53
CA GLY A 547 35.95 -34.43 30.16
C GLY A 547 36.19 -32.96 29.86
N ILE A 548 35.93 -32.59 28.61
CA ILE A 548 36.18 -31.27 28.04
C ILE A 548 34.89 -30.49 28.09
N LYS A 549 34.88 -29.36 28.79
CA LYS A 549 33.70 -28.49 28.86
C LYS A 549 33.65 -27.62 27.60
N ALA A 550 32.69 -27.89 26.73
CA ALA A 550 32.42 -27.12 25.53
C ALA A 550 31.11 -26.35 25.68
N SER A 551 31.09 -25.11 25.22
CA SER A 551 29.91 -24.26 25.21
C SER A 551 29.61 -23.69 23.82
N PHE A 552 28.32 -23.52 23.57
CA PHE A 552 27.81 -22.92 22.34
C PHE A 552 26.88 -21.77 22.70
N HIS A 553 27.10 -20.62 22.07
CA HIS A 553 26.34 -19.39 22.29
C HIS A 553 25.56 -19.02 21.04
N LEU A 554 24.31 -18.63 21.23
CA LEU A 554 23.42 -18.18 20.18
C LEU A 554 22.57 -17.00 20.66
N SER A 555 22.45 -15.99 19.81
CA SER A 555 21.68 -14.78 20.08
C SER A 555 20.51 -14.67 19.11
N LEU A 556 19.32 -14.34 19.61
CA LEU A 556 18.18 -13.92 18.79
C LEU A 556 18.22 -12.40 18.66
N LYS A 557 18.42 -11.92 17.43
CA LYS A 557 18.45 -10.48 17.10
C LYS A 557 17.20 -10.11 16.29
N ASP A 558 16.77 -8.87 16.44
CA ASP A 558 15.64 -8.30 15.70
C ASP A 558 15.94 -8.23 14.19
N GLY A 559 15.05 -8.73 13.34
CA GLY A 559 15.30 -8.82 11.88
C GLY A 559 15.46 -7.47 11.17
N ILE A 560 15.00 -6.36 11.77
CA ILE A 560 15.08 -5.01 11.17
C ILE A 560 16.20 -4.20 11.83
N THR A 561 16.19 -4.13 13.16
CA THR A 561 17.12 -3.28 13.92
C THR A 561 18.44 -3.98 14.25
N VAL A 562 18.52 -5.31 14.07
CA VAL A 562 19.66 -6.16 14.46
C VAL A 562 20.01 -6.04 15.96
N ALA A 563 19.12 -5.44 16.76
CA ALA A 563 19.29 -5.29 18.19
C ALA A 563 19.21 -6.66 18.86
N ASN A 564 20.13 -6.93 19.79
CA ASN A 564 20.11 -8.17 20.55
C ASN A 564 18.88 -8.20 21.48
N ARG A 565 18.08 -9.27 21.38
CA ARG A 565 16.86 -9.44 22.19
C ARG A 565 17.04 -10.51 23.25
N ARG A 566 17.65 -11.65 22.89
CA ARG A 566 17.86 -12.78 23.80
C ARG A 566 19.13 -13.56 23.47
N ASP A 567 19.86 -13.95 24.51
CA ASP A 567 21.01 -14.83 24.41
C ASP A 567 20.73 -16.18 25.06
N PHE A 568 21.17 -17.24 24.39
CA PHE A 568 21.11 -18.61 24.86
C PHE A 568 22.51 -19.23 24.84
N SER A 569 22.81 -20.00 25.87
CA SER A 569 24.06 -20.74 25.96
C SER A 569 23.81 -22.14 26.47
N ILE A 570 24.45 -23.11 25.85
CA ILE A 570 24.52 -24.49 26.32
C ILE A 570 25.97 -24.83 26.63
N SER A 571 26.22 -25.53 27.73
CA SER A 571 27.54 -26.07 28.07
C SER A 571 27.43 -27.55 28.38
N CYS A 572 28.31 -28.36 27.78
CA CYS A 572 28.34 -29.81 27.93
C CYS A 572 29.76 -30.33 28.12
N ARG A 573 29.87 -31.54 28.67
CA ARG A 573 31.16 -32.22 28.87
C ARG A 573 31.26 -33.39 27.91
N PHE A 574 32.31 -33.39 27.09
CA PHE A 574 32.62 -34.45 26.14
C PHE A 574 33.79 -35.30 26.63
N SER A 575 33.78 -36.59 26.29
CA SER A 575 34.86 -37.51 26.65
C SER A 575 36.18 -37.07 25.98
N PRO A 576 37.33 -37.10 26.68
CA PRO A 576 38.62 -36.82 26.07
C PRO A 576 38.98 -37.77 24.91
N SER A 577 38.35 -38.95 24.85
CA SER A 577 38.52 -39.91 23.75
C SER A 577 38.06 -39.37 22.39
N GLU A 578 37.20 -38.35 22.33
CA GLU A 578 36.80 -37.71 21.07
C GLU A 578 37.95 -36.92 20.42
N LEU A 579 38.97 -36.52 21.20
CA LEU A 579 40.14 -35.82 20.69
C LEU A 579 41.29 -36.74 20.29
N LEU A 580 41.27 -38.01 20.72
CA LEU A 580 42.40 -38.94 20.58
C LEU A 580 41.94 -40.27 19.99
N GLN A 581 42.49 -40.62 18.84
CA GLN A 581 42.30 -41.92 18.21
C GLN A 581 43.64 -42.65 18.05
N CYS A 582 43.76 -43.79 18.74
CA CYS A 582 44.91 -44.68 18.65
C CYS A 582 44.57 -45.87 17.74
N LEU A 583 45.09 -45.89 16.52
CA LEU A 583 44.78 -46.94 15.54
C LEU A 583 45.66 -48.19 15.76
N PRO A 584 45.17 -49.41 15.48
CA PRO A 584 45.93 -50.66 15.66
C PRO A 584 47.21 -50.76 14.83
N ASN A 585 47.30 -50.02 13.72
CA ASN A 585 48.49 -49.96 12.86
C ASN A 585 49.61 -49.05 13.41
N GLY A 586 49.45 -48.52 14.63
CA GLY A 586 50.42 -47.62 15.26
C GLY A 586 50.31 -46.17 14.78
N THR A 587 49.22 -45.78 14.12
CA THR A 587 48.95 -44.36 13.80
C THR A 587 48.19 -43.70 14.95
N VAL A 588 48.65 -42.54 15.40
CA VAL A 588 47.96 -41.70 16.38
C VAL A 588 47.39 -40.48 15.68
N VAL A 589 46.12 -40.20 15.94
CA VAL A 589 45.46 -38.95 15.56
C VAL A 589 45.05 -38.24 16.84
N ILE A 590 45.59 -37.04 17.07
CA ILE A 590 45.19 -36.19 18.20
C ILE A 590 44.82 -34.80 17.74
N THR A 591 43.69 -34.29 18.21
CA THR A 591 43.21 -32.93 17.96
C THR A 591 43.34 -32.10 19.24
N ALA A 592 44.20 -31.09 19.22
CA ALA A 592 44.28 -30.08 20.27
C ALA A 592 43.25 -28.98 19.99
N VAL A 593 42.69 -28.39 21.05
CA VAL A 593 41.69 -27.32 20.95
C VAL A 593 42.15 -26.07 21.70
N LYS A 594 41.76 -24.90 21.19
CA LYS A 594 42.05 -23.60 21.78
C LYS A 594 41.09 -23.31 22.92
N LEU A 595 41.65 -23.21 24.13
CA LEU A 595 40.91 -22.84 25.33
C LEU A 595 40.59 -21.34 25.35
N VAL A 596 39.37 -21.00 25.80
CA VAL A 596 38.94 -19.60 25.95
C VAL A 596 39.86 -18.80 26.88
N GLY A 597 40.47 -19.45 27.88
CA GLY A 597 41.41 -18.82 28.82
C GLY A 597 42.76 -18.42 28.24
N ILE A 598 43.10 -18.83 27.00
CA ILE A 598 44.40 -18.53 26.35
C ILE A 598 44.13 -17.89 24.98
N ALA A 599 43.73 -16.62 25.00
CA ALA A 599 43.26 -15.89 23.81
C ALA A 599 44.33 -15.76 22.71
N ASP A 600 45.60 -15.62 23.08
CA ASP A 600 46.76 -15.45 22.19
C ASP A 600 47.28 -16.76 21.57
N LEU A 601 46.67 -17.90 21.92
CA LEU A 601 47.07 -19.20 21.37
C LEU A 601 46.85 -19.23 19.85
N ASP A 602 47.93 -19.42 19.11
CA ASP A 602 47.91 -19.73 17.68
C ASP A 602 48.03 -21.24 17.49
N THR A 603 46.98 -21.83 16.93
CA THR A 603 46.87 -23.28 16.70
C THR A 603 47.90 -23.80 15.69
N SER A 604 48.41 -22.95 14.79
CA SER A 604 49.43 -23.34 13.81
C SER A 604 50.82 -23.54 14.42
N LEU A 605 51.09 -22.93 15.58
CA LEU A 605 52.37 -22.98 16.27
C LEU A 605 52.49 -24.16 17.24
N LEU A 606 51.42 -24.93 17.43
CA LEU A 606 51.44 -26.14 18.25
C LEU A 606 52.46 -27.15 17.72
N VAL A 607 53.15 -27.83 18.63
CA VAL A 607 54.16 -28.85 18.32
C VAL A 607 54.02 -30.06 19.24
N LEU A 608 54.57 -31.21 18.84
CA LEU A 608 54.74 -32.36 19.74
C LEU A 608 56.03 -32.22 20.57
N ARG A 609 56.39 -33.25 21.36
CA ARG A 609 57.67 -33.30 22.09
C ARG A 609 58.87 -33.07 21.17
N ASP A 610 58.83 -33.63 19.95
CA ASP A 610 59.70 -33.22 18.86
C ASP A 610 59.13 -31.98 18.16
N ARG A 611 59.86 -30.86 18.25
CA ARG A 611 59.44 -29.55 17.71
C ARG A 611 59.36 -29.51 16.19
N GLN A 612 59.97 -30.48 15.48
CA GLN A 612 59.82 -30.60 14.03
C GLN A 612 58.45 -31.15 13.63
N CYS A 613 57.75 -31.84 14.54
CA CYS A 613 56.43 -32.37 14.26
C CYS A 613 55.35 -31.29 14.42
N LYS A 614 54.84 -30.83 13.27
CA LYS A 614 53.79 -29.82 13.12
C LYS A 614 52.42 -30.46 12.87
N PRO A 615 51.32 -29.74 13.13
CA PRO A 615 49.97 -30.24 12.88
C PRO A 615 49.73 -30.47 11.38
N SER A 616 48.98 -31.53 11.07
CA SER A 616 48.57 -31.88 9.69
C SER A 616 47.34 -31.09 9.22
N LEU A 617 46.48 -30.66 10.14
CA LEU A 617 45.30 -29.84 9.87
C LEU A 617 45.20 -28.77 10.94
N VAL A 618 44.98 -27.53 10.54
CA VAL A 618 44.88 -26.38 11.45
C VAL A 618 43.61 -25.60 11.12
N THR A 619 42.83 -25.29 12.15
CA THR A 619 41.71 -24.36 12.11
C THR A 619 41.93 -23.27 13.16
N GLU A 620 41.08 -22.23 13.18
CA GLU A 620 41.17 -21.16 14.18
C GLU A 620 41.07 -21.68 15.62
N LYS A 621 40.33 -22.77 15.85
CA LYS A 621 40.04 -23.33 17.17
C LYS A 621 40.71 -24.67 17.44
N THR A 622 41.18 -25.39 16.43
CA THR A 622 41.71 -26.75 16.58
C THR A 622 42.97 -27.00 15.75
N ALA A 623 43.82 -27.93 16.20
CA ALA A 623 44.97 -28.41 15.43
C ALA A 623 45.09 -29.94 15.57
N THR A 624 45.09 -30.64 14.44
CA THR A 624 45.13 -32.11 14.40
C THR A 624 46.49 -32.60 13.93
N PHE A 625 47.08 -33.49 14.72
CA PHE A 625 48.33 -34.19 14.44
C PHE A 625 48.04 -35.63 14.02
N LYS A 626 48.72 -36.10 12.98
CA LYS A 626 48.68 -37.48 12.52
C LYS A 626 50.12 -37.99 12.35
N PHE A 627 50.53 -38.94 13.18
CA PHE A 627 51.90 -39.43 13.20
C PHE A 627 51.96 -40.89 13.68
N ASN A 628 53.11 -41.56 13.52
CA ASN A 628 53.30 -42.94 13.99
C ASN A 628 53.77 -42.95 15.45
N VAL A 629 53.27 -43.89 16.26
CA VAL A 629 53.60 -44.06 17.69
C VAL A 629 55.10 -44.12 18.00
N ASN A 630 55.95 -44.50 17.04
CA ASN A 630 57.41 -44.58 17.23
C ASN A 630 58.17 -43.30 16.82
N THR A 631 57.46 -42.24 16.41
CA THR A 631 58.05 -41.00 15.87
C THR A 631 57.71 -39.78 16.75
N CYS A 632 58.15 -38.59 16.38
CA CYS A 632 57.79 -37.30 17.01
C CYS A 632 58.10 -37.19 18.51
N GLY A 633 59.19 -37.81 18.97
CA GLY A 633 59.59 -37.76 20.38
C GLY A 633 58.66 -38.53 21.33
N THR A 634 57.88 -39.48 20.81
CA THR A 634 56.98 -40.32 21.62
C THR A 634 57.78 -41.24 22.54
N SER A 635 57.47 -41.23 23.82
CA SER A 635 58.07 -42.15 24.79
C SER A 635 57.28 -43.45 24.87
N ARG A 636 57.97 -44.59 24.89
CA ARG A 636 57.38 -45.93 25.01
C ARG A 636 57.66 -46.51 26.39
N LYS A 637 56.63 -47.01 27.05
CA LYS A 637 56.68 -47.76 28.30
C LYS A 637 56.15 -49.17 28.06
N PHE A 638 56.81 -50.17 28.61
CA PHE A 638 56.41 -51.56 28.52
C PHE A 638 55.94 -52.05 29.89
N ASN A 639 54.72 -52.60 29.94
CA ASN A 639 54.21 -53.38 31.05
C ASN A 639 53.94 -54.82 30.57
N SER A 640 53.88 -55.80 31.47
CA SER A 640 53.68 -57.22 31.14
C SER A 640 52.39 -57.50 30.34
N THR A 641 51.42 -56.59 30.40
CA THR A 641 50.10 -56.72 29.77
C THR A 641 49.84 -55.73 28.63
N ALA A 642 50.57 -54.62 28.53
CA ALA A 642 50.32 -53.56 27.54
C ALA A 642 51.57 -52.73 27.20
N MET A 643 51.64 -52.26 25.95
CA MET A 643 52.59 -51.24 25.51
C MET A 643 51.95 -49.87 25.54
N THR A 644 52.53 -48.93 26.27
CA THR A 644 51.99 -47.59 26.47
C THR A 644 52.88 -46.57 25.79
N TYR A 645 52.30 -45.75 24.90
CA TYR A 645 52.97 -44.66 24.20
C TYR A 645 52.45 -43.33 24.73
N GLU A 646 53.36 -42.45 25.12
CA GLU A 646 53.06 -41.16 25.74
C GLU A 646 53.77 -40.03 24.99
N ASN A 647 53.02 -38.97 24.67
CA ASN A 647 53.52 -37.77 24.03
C ASN A 647 52.68 -36.55 24.49
N ASP A 648 53.19 -35.35 24.22
CA ASP A 648 52.61 -34.07 24.67
C ASP A 648 52.42 -33.16 23.46
N VAL A 649 51.25 -32.50 23.38
CA VAL A 649 51.06 -31.34 22.49
C VAL A 649 51.39 -30.08 23.29
N LEU A 650 52.29 -29.26 22.76
CA LEU A 650 52.88 -28.12 23.44
C LEU A 650 52.70 -26.85 22.61
N TYR A 651 52.42 -25.73 23.29
CA TYR A 651 52.51 -24.39 22.72
C TYR A 651 53.48 -23.53 23.51
N PHE A 652 54.34 -22.82 22.79
CA PHE A 652 55.27 -21.85 23.34
C PHE A 652 54.91 -20.47 22.81
N ARG A 653 54.75 -19.50 23.69
CA ARG A 653 54.61 -18.09 23.27
C ARG A 653 55.92 -17.65 22.59
N PRO A 654 55.89 -16.89 21.49
CA PRO A 654 57.11 -16.38 20.86
C PRO A 654 58.02 -15.68 21.88
N GLY A 655 59.28 -16.13 21.98
CA GLY A 655 60.26 -15.61 22.95
C GLY A 655 60.23 -16.26 24.34
N ASN A 656 59.34 -17.20 24.62
CA ASN A 656 59.30 -17.95 25.88
C ASN A 656 59.65 -19.44 25.67
N ASN A 657 60.43 -20.02 26.58
CA ASN A 657 60.84 -21.43 26.56
C ASN A 657 59.97 -22.35 27.43
N THR A 658 59.07 -21.81 28.26
CA THR A 658 58.10 -22.60 29.03
C THR A 658 56.80 -22.78 28.24
N PRO A 659 56.25 -24.00 28.13
CA PRO A 659 55.00 -24.21 27.40
C PRO A 659 53.83 -23.61 28.18
N VAL A 660 53.00 -22.80 27.51
CA VAL A 660 51.81 -22.15 28.09
C VAL A 660 50.58 -23.04 27.95
N TYR A 661 50.58 -23.93 26.94
CA TYR A 661 49.59 -24.99 26.77
C TYR A 661 50.33 -26.32 26.71
N GLN A 662 49.87 -27.29 27.49
CA GLN A 662 50.40 -28.65 27.51
C GLN A 662 49.24 -29.65 27.61
N LEU A 663 49.04 -30.43 26.55
CA LEU A 663 48.08 -31.52 26.51
C LEU A 663 48.83 -32.85 26.44
N LYS A 664 48.81 -33.62 27.53
CA LYS A 664 49.43 -34.95 27.59
C LYS A 664 48.44 -36.01 27.15
N PHE A 665 48.86 -36.94 26.31
CA PHE A 665 48.04 -38.05 25.87
C PHE A 665 48.80 -39.37 25.90
N VAL A 666 48.03 -40.45 26.08
CA VAL A 666 48.55 -41.79 26.26
C VAL A 666 47.73 -42.78 25.43
N CYS A 667 48.41 -43.52 24.56
CA CYS A 667 47.83 -44.65 23.82
C CYS A 667 48.33 -45.96 24.43
N SER A 668 47.43 -46.81 24.91
CA SER A 668 47.78 -48.13 25.46
C SER A 668 47.30 -49.24 24.54
N TYR A 669 48.23 -50.10 24.11
CA TYR A 669 47.96 -51.25 23.25
C TYR A 669 48.13 -52.54 24.04
N ALA A 670 47.08 -53.35 24.13
CA ALA A 670 47.12 -54.64 24.82
C ALA A 670 48.01 -55.65 24.07
N ILE A 671 48.90 -56.33 24.79
CA ILE A 671 49.79 -57.35 24.23
C ILE A 671 49.07 -58.69 24.27
N LYS A 672 48.68 -59.24 23.11
CA LYS A 672 48.01 -60.56 23.02
C LYS A 672 48.98 -61.75 22.97
N GLN A 673 50.19 -61.56 22.43
CA GLN A 673 51.28 -62.54 22.39
C GLN A 673 52.61 -61.81 22.60
N ALA A 674 53.41 -62.29 23.55
CA ALA A 674 54.80 -61.88 23.73
C ALA A 674 55.68 -62.95 23.07
N VAL A 675 56.42 -62.59 22.02
CA VAL A 675 57.46 -63.45 21.45
C VAL A 675 58.76 -63.10 22.15
N ASP A 676 59.19 -63.96 23.08
CA ASP A 676 60.45 -63.79 23.80
C ASP A 676 61.59 -64.35 22.93
N VAL A 677 62.34 -63.46 22.27
CA VAL A 677 63.52 -63.85 21.49
C VAL A 677 64.72 -63.79 22.43
N ARG A 678 65.08 -64.93 23.02
CA ARG A 678 66.32 -65.07 23.79
C ARG A 678 67.52 -64.95 22.86
N TYR A 679 68.42 -64.01 23.16
CA TYR A 679 69.71 -63.88 22.49
C TYR A 679 70.81 -64.55 23.34
N GLU A 680 71.42 -65.61 22.80
CA GLU A 680 72.68 -66.16 23.30
C GLU A 680 73.83 -65.73 22.37
N SER A 681 74.90 -65.20 22.96
CA SER A 681 76.15 -64.88 22.26
C SER A 681 76.92 -66.18 21.97
N LYS A 682 76.77 -66.72 20.75
CA LYS A 682 77.58 -67.82 20.22
C LYS A 682 78.71 -67.25 19.35
N LYS A 683 79.96 -67.66 19.62
CA LYS A 683 81.17 -67.26 18.86
C LYS A 683 80.97 -67.41 17.35
N ASN A 684 81.29 -66.35 16.60
CA ASN A 684 81.12 -66.28 15.15
C ASN A 684 81.91 -67.38 14.40
N PRO A 685 81.26 -68.15 13.51
CA PRO A 685 81.94 -68.83 12.41
C PRO A 685 82.33 -67.82 11.32
N PRO A 686 83.32 -68.12 10.46
CA PRO A 686 83.68 -67.25 9.34
C PRO A 686 82.49 -67.08 8.38
N PRO A 687 82.30 -65.88 7.80
CA PRO A 687 81.11 -65.59 6.99
C PRO A 687 81.08 -66.47 5.75
N SER A 688 79.98 -67.19 5.56
CA SER A 688 79.63 -67.82 4.29
C SER A 688 78.84 -66.82 3.44
N ILE A 689 79.32 -66.58 2.23
CA ILE A 689 78.63 -65.73 1.26
C ILE A 689 77.43 -66.51 0.74
N LYS A 690 76.22 -66.07 1.10
CA LYS A 690 74.99 -66.51 0.43
C LYS A 690 74.67 -65.50 -0.66
N PRO A 691 74.59 -65.89 -1.94
CA PRO A 691 74.10 -64.99 -2.98
C PRO A 691 72.64 -64.63 -2.66
N GLY A 692 72.38 -63.33 -2.53
CA GLY A 692 71.04 -62.77 -2.50
C GLY A 692 70.59 -62.47 -3.91
N PHE A 693 69.41 -62.96 -4.30
CA PHE A 693 68.79 -62.62 -5.57
C PHE A 693 67.81 -61.46 -5.34
N GLY A 694 67.98 -60.37 -6.08
CA GLY A 694 67.03 -59.27 -6.14
C GLY A 694 66.70 -58.98 -7.60
N SER A 695 65.43 -58.78 -7.93
CA SER A 695 64.99 -58.39 -9.27
C SER A 695 64.84 -56.89 -9.36
N LEU A 696 65.43 -56.28 -10.40
CA LEU A 696 65.21 -54.89 -10.74
C LEU A 696 63.91 -54.76 -11.54
N ALA A 697 63.07 -53.79 -11.18
CA ALA A 697 61.80 -53.54 -11.87
C ALA A 697 61.99 -52.53 -13.00
N LEU A 698 61.61 -52.92 -14.21
CA LEU A 698 61.69 -52.10 -15.43
C LEU A 698 60.28 -51.76 -15.92
N SER A 699 60.13 -50.59 -16.54
CA SER A 699 58.91 -50.19 -17.23
C SER A 699 59.24 -49.79 -18.66
N MET A 700 58.51 -50.35 -19.64
CA MET A 700 58.61 -49.96 -21.04
C MET A 700 57.30 -49.30 -21.47
N LYS A 701 57.39 -48.12 -22.09
CA LYS A 701 56.25 -47.31 -22.52
C LYS A 701 56.42 -46.86 -23.97
N LEU A 702 55.32 -46.77 -24.70
CA LEU A 702 55.27 -46.25 -26.06
C LEU A 702 54.70 -44.83 -26.06
N PHE A 703 55.29 -43.93 -26.85
CA PHE A 703 54.92 -42.52 -26.94
C PHE A 703 54.39 -42.17 -28.32
N LYS A 704 53.48 -41.19 -28.34
CA LYS A 704 52.81 -40.73 -29.56
C LYS A 704 53.76 -39.98 -30.50
N GLU A 705 54.74 -39.27 -29.93
CA GLU A 705 55.65 -38.36 -30.64
C GLU A 705 57.09 -38.43 -30.09
N LYS A 706 58.04 -37.93 -30.88
CA LYS A 706 59.49 -37.84 -30.55
C LYS A 706 59.81 -37.00 -29.30
N SER A 707 58.86 -36.20 -28.82
CA SER A 707 59.02 -35.38 -27.61
C SER A 707 59.00 -36.21 -26.32
N TYR A 708 58.53 -37.46 -26.35
CA TYR A 708 58.35 -38.33 -25.18
C TYR A 708 57.53 -37.68 -24.05
N SER A 709 56.61 -36.77 -24.39
CA SER A 709 55.75 -36.10 -23.42
C SER A 709 54.51 -36.93 -23.09
N ASP A 710 53.80 -37.42 -24.11
CA ASP A 710 52.52 -38.12 -23.97
C ASP A 710 52.65 -39.63 -24.32
N PRO A 711 52.62 -40.52 -23.31
CA PRO A 711 52.59 -41.96 -23.53
C PRO A 711 51.19 -42.44 -23.94
N TYR A 712 51.11 -43.52 -24.72
CA TYR A 712 49.84 -44.22 -24.92
C TYR A 712 49.36 -44.84 -23.60
N GLN A 713 48.07 -44.67 -23.29
CA GLN A 713 47.43 -45.26 -22.11
C GLN A 713 46.95 -46.69 -22.39
N GLU A 714 46.72 -47.50 -21.35
CA GLU A 714 46.31 -48.92 -21.49
C GLU A 714 45.07 -49.11 -22.38
N LEU A 715 44.12 -48.18 -22.33
CA LEU A 715 42.89 -48.20 -23.14
C LEU A 715 43.11 -47.89 -24.63
N GLU A 716 44.27 -47.33 -24.99
CA GLU A 716 44.62 -46.97 -26.37
C GLU A 716 45.35 -48.12 -27.11
N TYR A 717 45.60 -49.25 -26.44
CA TYR A 717 46.15 -50.46 -27.06
C TYR A 717 45.02 -51.34 -27.61
N PRO A 718 45.19 -51.97 -28.79
CA PRO A 718 46.40 -52.00 -29.63
C PRO A 718 46.61 -50.71 -30.44
N VAL A 719 47.86 -50.24 -30.50
CA VAL A 719 48.23 -49.03 -31.25
C VAL A 719 48.36 -49.34 -32.74
N VAL A 720 47.52 -48.68 -33.55
CA VAL A 720 47.52 -48.82 -35.02
C VAL A 720 48.40 -47.74 -35.65
N LYS A 721 49.36 -48.14 -36.48
CA LYS A 721 50.25 -47.24 -37.26
C LYS A 721 50.43 -47.77 -38.68
N TYR A 722 50.69 -46.88 -39.63
CA TYR A 722 51.02 -47.28 -40.98
C TYR A 722 52.46 -47.82 -41.05
N LEU A 723 52.74 -48.70 -42.02
CA LEU A 723 54.10 -49.20 -42.25
C LEU A 723 55.07 -48.03 -42.47
N ARG A 724 56.27 -48.14 -41.89
CA ARG A 724 57.35 -47.13 -41.85
C ARG A 724 57.10 -45.91 -40.97
N GLU A 725 55.96 -45.80 -40.29
CA GLU A 725 55.78 -44.77 -39.27
C GLU A 725 56.63 -45.05 -38.02
N SER A 726 57.08 -43.99 -37.37
CA SER A 726 57.92 -44.09 -36.18
C SER A 726 57.13 -44.49 -34.93
N LEU A 727 57.64 -45.46 -34.20
CA LEU A 727 57.22 -45.84 -32.86
C LEU A 727 58.30 -45.41 -31.86
N TYR A 728 57.91 -44.65 -30.83
CA TYR A 728 58.84 -44.07 -29.86
C TYR A 728 58.77 -44.80 -28.52
N PHE A 729 59.80 -45.57 -28.19
CA PHE A 729 59.87 -46.37 -26.96
C PHE A 729 60.77 -45.72 -25.91
N GLU A 730 60.34 -45.77 -24.65
CA GLU A 730 61.13 -45.41 -23.47
C GLU A 730 61.13 -46.60 -22.51
N VAL A 731 62.32 -47.02 -22.08
CA VAL A 731 62.49 -48.01 -21.02
C VAL A 731 63.11 -47.32 -19.82
N GLU A 732 62.52 -47.49 -18.65
CA GLU A 732 62.88 -46.85 -17.38
C GLU A 732 63.11 -47.89 -16.29
N LEU A 733 64.22 -47.75 -15.56
CA LEU A 733 64.49 -48.47 -14.32
C LEU A 733 63.77 -47.78 -13.16
N LEU A 734 62.80 -48.47 -12.55
CA LEU A 734 61.92 -47.87 -11.54
C LEU A 734 62.58 -47.77 -10.15
N GLN A 735 63.38 -48.77 -9.77
CA GLN A 735 64.11 -48.82 -8.49
C GLN A 735 65.34 -49.75 -8.62
N PRO A 736 66.44 -49.50 -7.87
CA PRO A 736 66.65 -48.42 -6.91
C PRO A 736 67.17 -47.13 -7.57
N GLU A 737 66.93 -45.98 -6.93
CA GLU A 737 67.43 -44.66 -7.34
C GLU A 737 68.95 -44.49 -7.07
N ASP A 738 69.79 -45.46 -7.48
CA ASP A 738 71.25 -45.40 -7.36
C ASP A 738 71.87 -44.76 -8.62
N VAL A 739 72.48 -43.59 -8.44
CA VAL A 739 73.11 -42.78 -9.49
C VAL A 739 74.18 -43.55 -10.27
N ARG A 740 74.78 -44.60 -9.68
CA ARG A 740 75.84 -45.41 -10.28
C ARG A 740 75.33 -46.51 -11.20
N LEU A 741 74.02 -46.77 -11.22
CA LEU A 741 73.42 -47.74 -12.13
C LEU A 741 73.12 -47.07 -13.47
N GLU A 742 73.43 -47.77 -14.56
CA GLU A 742 73.06 -47.38 -15.93
C GLU A 742 72.22 -48.50 -16.55
N LEU A 743 71.10 -48.13 -17.15
CA LEU A 743 70.25 -49.05 -17.90
C LEU A 743 70.84 -49.24 -19.30
N ASN A 744 71.26 -50.46 -19.66
CA ASN A 744 71.64 -50.80 -21.03
C ASN A 744 70.64 -51.80 -21.63
N LEU A 745 70.20 -51.56 -22.86
CA LEU A 745 69.36 -52.49 -23.61
C LEU A 745 70.28 -53.34 -24.49
N ASP A 746 70.31 -54.64 -24.28
CA ASP A 746 71.23 -55.53 -24.98
C ASP A 746 70.58 -56.09 -26.25
N ASP A 747 69.64 -57.02 -26.10
CA ASP A 747 68.89 -57.59 -27.22
C ASP A 747 67.41 -57.20 -27.13
N CYS A 748 66.88 -56.64 -28.21
CA CYS A 748 65.46 -56.32 -28.34
C CYS A 748 64.94 -56.94 -29.64
N TRP A 749 63.82 -57.64 -29.59
CA TRP A 749 63.19 -58.24 -30.77
C TRP A 749 61.67 -58.11 -30.71
N ALA A 750 61.04 -58.10 -31.87
CA ALA A 750 59.60 -58.22 -31.99
C ALA A 750 59.21 -59.66 -32.31
N THR A 751 58.02 -60.06 -31.86
CA THR A 751 57.37 -61.33 -32.17
C THR A 751 56.01 -61.08 -32.79
N ASN A 752 55.50 -62.03 -33.56
CA ASN A 752 54.15 -61.98 -34.12
C ASN A 752 53.05 -62.36 -33.11
N SER A 753 53.40 -62.77 -31.88
CA SER A 753 52.46 -63.14 -30.83
C SER A 753 52.92 -62.58 -29.47
N GLN A 754 52.06 -62.63 -28.45
CA GLN A 754 52.42 -62.24 -27.08
C GLN A 754 53.52 -63.12 -26.45
N ASN A 755 53.78 -64.30 -27.00
CA ASN A 755 54.84 -65.16 -26.50
C ASN A 755 56.20 -64.65 -26.99
N LYS A 756 57.06 -64.22 -26.06
CA LYS A 756 58.42 -63.72 -26.32
C LYS A 756 59.31 -64.71 -27.10
N ASP A 757 59.02 -66.00 -27.01
CA ASP A 757 59.79 -67.08 -27.62
C ASP A 757 59.15 -67.56 -28.95
N SER A 758 58.12 -66.87 -29.47
CA SER A 758 57.48 -67.27 -30.74
C SER A 758 58.30 -66.87 -31.96
N LEU A 759 58.23 -67.71 -33.01
CA LEU A 759 58.82 -67.43 -34.32
C LEU A 759 57.72 -66.95 -35.29
N PRO A 760 58.02 -66.01 -36.20
CA PRO A 760 59.31 -65.33 -36.42
C PRO A 760 59.65 -64.28 -35.36
N GLN A 761 60.95 -64.14 -35.06
CA GLN A 761 61.52 -63.04 -34.27
C GLN A 761 62.26 -62.08 -35.20
N TRP A 762 61.98 -60.79 -35.09
CA TRP A 762 62.75 -59.75 -35.79
C TRP A 762 63.63 -58.99 -34.81
N PRO A 763 64.97 -59.10 -34.90
CA PRO A 763 65.88 -58.39 -34.00
C PRO A 763 65.92 -56.89 -34.35
N ILE A 764 65.59 -56.07 -33.36
CA ILE A 764 65.61 -54.60 -33.39
C ILE A 764 66.97 -54.08 -32.90
N LEU A 765 67.50 -54.68 -31.84
CA LEU A 765 68.82 -54.44 -31.27
C LEU A 765 69.56 -55.77 -31.09
N ILE A 766 70.86 -55.78 -31.41
CA ILE A 766 71.74 -56.94 -31.25
C ILE A 766 72.99 -56.46 -30.50
N ASN A 767 73.28 -57.04 -29.33
CA ASN A 767 74.41 -56.66 -28.45
C ASN A 767 74.49 -55.14 -28.19
N GLY A 768 73.34 -54.50 -27.98
CA GLY A 768 73.21 -53.07 -27.71
C GLY A 768 73.32 -52.12 -28.91
N CYS A 769 73.52 -52.65 -30.12
CA CYS A 769 73.64 -51.86 -31.35
C CYS A 769 72.44 -52.07 -32.28
N GLU A 770 72.20 -51.12 -33.19
CA GLU A 770 71.15 -51.26 -34.21
C GLU A 770 71.42 -52.43 -35.16
N ASN A 771 70.36 -53.18 -35.50
CA ASN A 771 70.48 -54.30 -36.43
C ASN A 771 70.91 -53.81 -37.83
N SER A 772 72.12 -54.19 -38.26
CA SER A 772 72.69 -53.77 -39.54
C SER A 772 71.98 -54.33 -40.76
N GLU A 773 71.27 -55.45 -40.60
CA GLU A 773 70.50 -56.14 -41.65
C GLU A 773 69.13 -55.47 -41.89
N ASP A 774 68.68 -54.58 -41.00
CA ASP A 774 67.46 -53.81 -41.20
C ASP A 774 67.74 -52.58 -42.08
N SER A 775 66.94 -52.40 -43.14
CA SER A 775 67.00 -51.21 -43.99
C SER A 775 66.56 -49.94 -43.26
N TYR A 776 65.71 -50.08 -42.22
CA TYR A 776 65.20 -49.00 -41.40
C TYR A 776 65.70 -49.14 -39.96
N ARG A 777 67.00 -48.90 -39.78
CA ARG A 777 67.70 -49.05 -38.50
C ARG A 777 67.05 -48.27 -37.36
N THR A 778 67.09 -48.85 -36.17
CA THR A 778 66.67 -48.25 -34.91
C THR A 778 67.46 -46.97 -34.62
N VAL A 779 66.77 -45.92 -34.17
CA VAL A 779 67.40 -44.63 -33.85
C VAL A 779 67.32 -44.37 -32.35
N PHE A 780 68.46 -44.24 -31.68
CA PHE A 780 68.51 -43.85 -30.27
C PHE A 780 68.35 -42.33 -30.10
N HIS A 781 67.62 -41.93 -29.06
CA HIS A 781 67.42 -40.51 -28.70
C HIS A 781 68.08 -40.22 -27.35
N GLU A 782 68.79 -39.10 -27.27
CA GLU A 782 69.44 -38.67 -26.02
C GLU A 782 68.41 -38.36 -24.93
N VAL A 783 68.72 -38.79 -23.71
CA VAL A 783 67.91 -38.50 -22.52
C VAL A 783 68.64 -37.45 -21.70
N ASN A 784 68.00 -36.30 -21.50
CA ASN A 784 68.53 -35.21 -20.70
C ASN A 784 67.76 -35.08 -19.38
N TYR A 785 68.42 -34.49 -18.39
CA TYR A 785 67.80 -34.18 -17.11
C TYR A 785 66.61 -33.22 -17.30
N SER A 786 65.47 -33.54 -16.70
CA SER A 786 64.27 -32.70 -16.71
C SER A 786 63.48 -32.89 -15.42
N LEU A 787 62.45 -32.07 -15.17
CA LEU A 787 61.58 -32.22 -14.00
C LEU A 787 60.93 -33.62 -13.90
N ARG A 788 60.74 -34.30 -15.04
CA ARG A 788 60.24 -35.68 -15.12
C ARG A 788 61.36 -36.73 -15.04
N VAL A 789 62.55 -36.43 -15.56
CA VAL A 789 63.66 -37.38 -15.66
C VAL A 789 64.79 -36.96 -14.71
N LYS A 790 64.80 -37.55 -13.51
CA LYS A 790 65.78 -37.23 -12.45
C LYS A 790 67.14 -37.91 -12.66
N PHE A 791 67.16 -39.14 -13.20
CA PHE A 791 68.37 -39.91 -13.48
C PHE A 791 68.37 -40.33 -14.96
N PRO A 792 68.95 -39.51 -15.86
CA PRO A 792 68.98 -39.82 -17.29
C PRO A 792 69.57 -41.19 -17.62
N GLN A 793 70.55 -41.66 -16.84
CA GLN A 793 71.19 -42.96 -16.97
C GLN A 793 70.28 -44.16 -16.67
N HIS A 794 69.12 -43.94 -16.03
CA HIS A 794 68.13 -44.99 -15.75
C HIS A 794 67.12 -45.18 -16.89
N LEU A 795 67.21 -44.36 -17.94
CA LEU A 795 66.28 -44.40 -19.07
C LEU A 795 67.03 -44.59 -20.39
N LYS A 796 66.43 -45.36 -21.30
CA LYS A 796 66.86 -45.43 -22.72
C LYS A 796 65.66 -45.18 -23.62
N ARG A 797 65.85 -44.32 -24.62
CA ARG A 797 64.84 -43.94 -25.60
C ARG A 797 65.30 -44.31 -27.00
N PHE A 798 64.43 -44.96 -27.76
CA PHE A 798 64.70 -45.33 -29.13
C PHE A 798 63.45 -45.28 -30.00
N GLU A 799 63.65 -45.21 -31.30
CA GLU A 799 62.63 -45.17 -32.33
C GLU A 799 62.79 -46.36 -33.28
N VAL A 800 61.67 -47.03 -33.57
CA VAL A 800 61.59 -48.15 -34.54
C VAL A 800 60.57 -47.78 -35.61
N ARG A 801 60.88 -48.11 -36.87
CA ARG A 801 59.94 -47.91 -37.98
C ARG A 801 58.99 -49.10 -38.06
N MET A 802 57.69 -48.84 -38.07
CA MET A 802 56.65 -49.87 -38.06
C MET A 802 56.83 -50.83 -39.25
N PHE A 803 56.86 -52.12 -38.96
CA PHE A 803 56.95 -53.19 -39.94
C PHE A 803 55.90 -54.26 -39.63
N THR A 804 55.78 -55.25 -40.50
CA THR A 804 54.85 -56.36 -40.30
C THR A 804 55.51 -57.68 -40.68
N PHE A 805 55.13 -58.75 -40.00
CA PHE A 805 55.60 -60.09 -40.31
C PHE A 805 54.85 -60.63 -41.54
N VAL A 806 55.58 -61.31 -42.41
CA VAL A 806 55.05 -61.93 -43.63
C VAL A 806 55.33 -63.42 -43.60
N GLN A 807 54.36 -64.22 -44.04
CA GLN A 807 54.52 -65.65 -44.27
C GLN A 807 54.22 -65.91 -45.75
N GLY A 808 55.26 -66.13 -46.55
CA GLY A 808 55.16 -66.17 -48.01
C GLY A 808 54.98 -64.77 -48.62
N THR A 809 54.02 -64.59 -49.54
CA THR A 809 53.70 -63.30 -50.19
C THR A 809 52.47 -62.58 -49.59
N SER A 810 51.87 -63.12 -48.54
CA SER A 810 50.72 -62.53 -47.85
C SER A 810 51.10 -61.97 -46.48
N LEU A 811 50.56 -60.79 -46.16
CA LEU A 811 50.67 -60.14 -44.86
C LEU A 811 49.98 -61.00 -43.79
N LEU A 812 50.68 -61.34 -42.71
CA LEU A 812 50.06 -61.97 -41.54
C LEU A 812 49.34 -60.87 -40.75
N GLN A 813 48.01 -60.88 -40.77
CA GLN A 813 47.18 -59.99 -39.97
C GLN A 813 46.47 -60.84 -38.91
N GLU A 814 46.63 -60.51 -37.63
CA GLU A 814 45.70 -60.89 -36.56
C GLU A 814 44.73 -59.73 -36.31
#